data_AF-A0A371WV37-F1
#
_entry.id   AF-A0A371WV37-F1
#
_cell.length_a   1.000
_cell.length_b   1.000
_cell.length_c   1.000
_cell.angle_alpha   90.00
_cell.angle_beta   90.00
_cell.angle_gamma   90.00
#
_symmetry.space_group_name_H-M   'P 1'
#
loop_
_entity.id
_entity.type
_entity.pdbx_description
1 polymer ?
#
loop_
_entity_poly.entity_id
_entity_poly.type
_entity_poly.pdbx_seq_one_letter_code
_entity_poly.pdbx_strand_id
1 'polypeptide(L)'
;MISSKPFRIANLCHVKSDAKKLRLLTGRLLGSTASFALLAAAGFGAATFLAASPAHANCVTSSNTTTCDTTSPNPYTTIIGTGPSNASGATVNIGPNAQLVVGDSSAISVSDNATITIASGGLVKNTAVSNNGLYSTGANTIDFRNNSRLTIQAGGLLYAAGTQGSAEAVNPEGSGNVIDNYGTIRADSAAAIWFQNTSGTNTVINEVGGVIQGPSLTANVMGASGNGAVNFTNMGAVKGSLLFAGGNDTLNLVTGSTVSGSINGGGGSNALILSGTGTDTLPTITNFQTLTKQDSGIWTITNPLNSISGSSPLTAEVQAGTLVLSGAAGNNTSFTGTMLVDQGGILQASSQNLPPVITDNGQVQFTQTTNGTYSGLISGAGSVMKLDSGTLVLAPSAAGGNTYSGGTYINQGAVAVGSDAALGAATGPITFNGGTLQFLSSFNLSSSRAITLNAANNGFAGGGTIDTNGVQTTVAQGMAGAGGLTVADSSGTGTGKLTLTGANTYAGGTTIAAGTLQLGNGGTSGSIVGNVTNNGILTFNRSDTVTFPGTISGAGAVNQIGAGTTVLTGANTYTGGTTIAAGTLQLGNGGTSGSIVGGVTNNSALTFDRSDTLTFPGTISGTGAVNQIGTGTMVLAGANTYTGATTVSAGTLQAGTSGAFSPGSNFTVDSGGTLDANGINQTAAGLTNAGLVATNLRGNSVGTTLTVAGNYVGQGGTLRLNTYLGTDGSPSDKLVLKGGAASGTTYLDVRNVNGPGALTFANGIQVVQALNGATTTATAFALARPALSGAYQYKLFFGGVGADANNQSWYLRDQMPVTPPGTSPTASSTPEPTVPMYRSEVPVYLADPEVANQLGFAMVNNLDVRTLVDYRAVAAVPAAPVQTTWCEDPKKRVRYRCVVPGDKVAHYTDARNKEIADYQTHGMWGRIFGEYGTQKPSGNYGLSTNNAFLNGKGPQYDYGMGGIQVGFDVLHKDNSDGSRDRAGVYLGYGLAHADVKNIYDSGDAGKIDLSGESLGAYSTHYGQAGWYVDNILQGTYFDRIHASGSNSGMTTDGWSGIASIETGYPIKVGSNDWTIEPQVQAIYQHVDLGSGTDAYGHTSFGRTDDVRGRIGARLTHPLAFADGRLATIWMRVNVWHDFMINKPQATFSSLNGLNPVLLNGTLGGTWGEVEAGASTQLTKTVAFFGSAFYDHSIDNGRSYAIGGRAGLKWTW
;
A
#
# COMPACT_ATOMS: atom_id res chain seq x y z
N MET A 1 5.36 22.28 48.87
CA MET A 1 4.82 23.10 47.77
C MET A 1 3.52 22.48 47.29
N ILE A 2 2.40 23.17 47.49
CA ILE A 2 1.07 22.76 47.01
C ILE A 2 0.93 23.30 45.58
N SER A 3 0.92 22.40 44.59
CA SER A 3 0.70 22.74 43.17
C SER A 3 -0.57 22.06 42.69
N SER A 4 -1.58 22.88 42.51
CA SER A 4 -2.87 22.58 41.91
C SER A 4 -2.74 22.27 40.41
N LYS A 5 -3.18 21.09 39.97
CA LYS A 5 -3.59 20.84 38.59
C LYS A 5 -5.03 20.29 38.56
N PRO A 6 -5.88 20.77 37.64
CA PRO A 6 -7.30 20.43 37.61
C PRO A 6 -7.54 19.08 36.93
N PHE A 7 -8.38 18.26 37.58
CA PHE A 7 -8.99 17.06 37.03
C PHE A 7 -9.99 17.44 35.93
N ARG A 8 -9.80 16.92 34.71
CA ARG A 8 -10.86 16.88 33.67
C ARG A 8 -11.50 15.49 33.68
N ILE A 9 -12.80 15.49 33.95
CA ILE A 9 -13.72 14.37 33.80
C ILE A 9 -14.21 14.35 32.34
N ALA A 10 -14.08 13.22 31.65
CA ALA A 10 -14.94 12.86 30.53
C ALA A 10 -14.97 11.33 30.33
N ASN A 11 -16.20 10.81 30.35
CA ASN A 11 -16.67 9.52 29.81
C ASN A 11 -16.28 8.25 30.59
N LEU A 12 -17.16 7.29 30.90
CA LEU A 12 -18.52 7.00 30.43
C LEU A 12 -19.13 6.02 31.44
N CYS A 13 -20.40 6.20 31.85
CA CYS A 13 -21.17 5.15 32.52
C CYS A 13 -22.58 5.10 31.92
N HIS A 14 -23.01 3.86 31.67
CA HIS A 14 -24.39 3.38 31.62
C HIS A 14 -25.24 3.70 30.38
N VAL A 15 -26.17 2.84 29.93
CA VAL A 15 -26.49 1.42 30.14
C VAL A 15 -27.56 1.11 29.07
N LYS A 16 -27.59 -0.15 28.63
CA LYS A 16 -28.69 -0.94 28.03
C LYS A 16 -30.06 -0.27 27.82
N SER A 17 -30.70 -0.62 26.70
CA SER A 17 -31.92 -1.47 26.76
C SER A 17 -32.35 -1.99 25.39
N ASP A 18 -32.54 -3.31 25.34
CA ASP A 18 -33.37 -4.06 24.40
C ASP A 18 -34.78 -3.46 24.21
N ALA A 19 -35.38 -3.64 23.02
CA ALA A 19 -36.69 -4.31 22.88
C ALA A 19 -37.20 -4.41 21.41
N LYS A 20 -37.30 -5.67 20.95
CA LYS A 20 -38.49 -6.34 20.37
C LYS A 20 -39.29 -5.74 19.19
N LYS A 21 -39.29 -6.55 18.10
CA LYS A 21 -40.42 -7.18 17.37
C LYS A 21 -41.67 -6.34 16.99
N LEU A 22 -42.00 -6.34 15.70
CA LEU A 22 -43.37 -6.66 15.18
C LEU A 22 -43.33 -6.99 13.67
N ARG A 23 -43.19 -8.28 13.29
CA ARG A 23 -44.16 -9.14 12.58
C ARG A 23 -45.44 -8.53 11.96
N LEU A 24 -45.59 -8.83 10.65
CA LEU A 24 -46.76 -9.37 9.93
C LEU A 24 -48.02 -8.50 9.73
N LEU A 25 -48.47 -8.40 8.47
CA LEU A 25 -49.77 -8.88 7.92
C LEU A 25 -49.79 -8.47 6.42
N THR A 26 -49.72 -9.36 5.43
CA THR A 26 -50.72 -10.29 4.86
C THR A 26 -51.99 -9.66 4.27
N GLY A 27 -52.22 -9.96 2.98
CA GLY A 27 -53.47 -9.88 2.20
C GLY A 27 -53.08 -9.63 0.73
N ARG A 28 -52.95 -10.58 -0.21
CA ARG A 28 -53.67 -11.82 -0.58
C ARG A 28 -55.13 -11.58 -1.01
N LEU A 29 -55.42 -12.12 -2.21
CA LEU A 29 -56.73 -12.41 -2.84
C LEU A 29 -57.35 -11.21 -3.58
N LEU A 30 -57.86 -11.29 -4.82
CA LEU A 30 -58.17 -12.31 -5.84
C LEU A 30 -58.14 -11.54 -7.18
N GLY A 31 -57.70 -12.05 -8.33
CA GLY A 31 -58.26 -13.20 -9.03
C GLY A 31 -59.04 -12.69 -10.24
N SER A 32 -58.55 -12.95 -11.46
CA SER A 32 -59.36 -13.35 -12.62
C SER A 32 -58.49 -13.43 -13.87
N THR A 33 -58.49 -14.62 -14.45
CA THR A 33 -58.10 -14.97 -15.82
C THR A 33 -58.56 -13.96 -16.87
N ALA A 34 -57.65 -13.50 -17.71
CA ALA A 34 -57.95 -13.05 -19.07
C ALA A 34 -56.66 -13.08 -19.91
N SER A 35 -56.45 -14.19 -20.63
CA SER A 35 -55.69 -14.18 -21.87
C SER A 35 -56.51 -13.39 -22.89
N PHE A 36 -55.99 -12.28 -23.43
CA PHE A 36 -56.49 -11.75 -24.69
C PHE A 36 -55.37 -11.14 -25.53
N ALA A 37 -55.43 -11.54 -26.80
CA ALA A 37 -54.59 -11.21 -27.92
C ALA A 37 -54.42 -9.71 -28.19
N LEU A 38 -53.28 -9.35 -28.79
CA LEU A 38 -53.17 -8.21 -29.70
C LEU A 38 -52.28 -8.61 -30.88
N LEU A 39 -52.90 -9.28 -31.85
CA LEU A 39 -52.41 -9.46 -33.21
C LEU A 39 -53.27 -8.58 -34.13
N ALA A 40 -52.61 -7.84 -35.01
CA ALA A 40 -53.10 -7.32 -36.28
C ALA A 40 -54.45 -6.57 -36.29
N ALA A 41 -54.37 -5.25 -36.45
CA ALA A 41 -55.44 -4.44 -37.03
C ALA A 41 -54.92 -3.68 -38.25
N ALA A 42 -55.14 -4.25 -39.43
CA ALA A 42 -55.31 -3.50 -40.68
C ALA A 42 -56.36 -4.26 -41.49
N GLY A 43 -57.54 -3.66 -41.61
CA GLY A 43 -58.76 -4.32 -42.06
C GLY A 43 -58.68 -4.81 -43.52
N PHE A 44 -58.86 -6.11 -43.70
CA PHE A 44 -59.36 -6.68 -44.94
C PHE A 44 -60.88 -6.80 -44.82
N GLY A 45 -61.59 -5.84 -45.41
CA GLY A 45 -62.99 -6.02 -45.75
C GLY A 45 -63.09 -7.05 -46.87
N ALA A 46 -63.51 -8.27 -46.54
CA ALA A 46 -64.00 -9.22 -47.54
C ALA A 46 -65.38 -8.74 -48.03
N ALA A 47 -65.37 -7.79 -48.95
CA ALA A 47 -66.45 -7.69 -49.91
C ALA A 47 -66.36 -8.93 -50.80
N THR A 48 -67.33 -9.83 -50.68
CA THR A 48 -67.63 -10.82 -51.73
C THR A 48 -68.02 -10.06 -52.99
N PHE A 49 -67.02 -9.65 -53.78
CA PHE A 49 -67.22 -9.43 -55.20
C PHE A 49 -67.53 -10.79 -55.80
N LEU A 50 -68.80 -11.02 -56.16
CA LEU A 50 -69.15 -11.97 -57.19
C LEU A 50 -68.28 -11.62 -58.41
N ALA A 51 -67.18 -12.35 -58.62
CA ALA A 51 -66.40 -12.24 -59.83
C ALA A 51 -67.35 -12.60 -60.99
N ALA A 52 -67.68 -11.62 -61.83
CA ALA A 52 -68.39 -11.88 -63.06
C ALA A 52 -67.59 -12.91 -63.84
N SER A 53 -68.21 -14.04 -64.18
CA SER A 53 -67.61 -15.04 -65.05
C SER A 53 -67.16 -14.36 -66.34
N PRO A 54 -65.95 -14.65 -66.84
CA PRO A 54 -65.42 -13.98 -68.01
C PRO A 54 -66.40 -14.10 -69.18
N ALA A 55 -66.66 -12.98 -69.84
CA ALA A 55 -67.59 -12.90 -70.96
C ALA A 55 -66.86 -12.40 -72.20
N HIS A 56 -67.21 -12.97 -73.35
CA HIS A 56 -66.78 -12.47 -74.64
C HIS A 56 -67.13 -10.99 -74.81
N ALA A 57 -66.17 -10.21 -75.31
CA ALA A 57 -66.28 -8.77 -75.37
C ALA A 57 -67.24 -8.31 -76.46
N ASN A 58 -68.03 -7.26 -76.19
CA ASN A 58 -68.73 -6.46 -77.19
C ASN A 58 -67.99 -5.13 -77.38
N CYS A 59 -67.51 -4.85 -78.58
CA CYS A 59 -66.68 -3.69 -78.88
C CYS A 59 -67.41 -2.69 -79.77
N VAL A 60 -67.54 -1.45 -79.27
CA VAL A 60 -68.18 -0.34 -79.99
C VAL A 60 -67.15 0.75 -80.28
N THR A 61 -67.07 1.17 -81.55
CA THR A 61 -66.17 2.25 -82.01
C THR A 61 -66.94 3.54 -82.26
N SER A 62 -66.56 4.62 -81.59
CA SER A 62 -67.08 5.98 -81.76
C SER A 62 -65.94 6.99 -81.75
N SER A 63 -65.89 7.90 -82.73
CA SER A 63 -64.88 8.99 -82.81
C SER A 63 -63.43 8.51 -82.58
N ASN A 64 -63.02 7.44 -83.27
CA ASN A 64 -61.70 6.81 -83.14
C ASN A 64 -61.40 6.17 -81.76
N THR A 65 -62.42 5.98 -80.91
CA THR A 65 -62.34 5.28 -79.64
C THR A 65 -63.16 4.00 -79.68
N THR A 66 -62.53 2.84 -79.48
CA THR A 66 -63.17 1.53 -79.34
C THR A 66 -63.22 1.15 -77.87
N THR A 67 -64.41 0.90 -77.32
CA THR A 67 -64.58 0.37 -75.96
C THR A 67 -65.22 -0.99 -76.03
N CYS A 68 -64.60 -1.96 -75.36
CA CYS A 68 -65.00 -3.35 -75.30
C CYS A 68 -65.45 -3.70 -73.88
N ASP A 69 -66.69 -4.12 -73.70
CA ASP A 69 -67.23 -4.50 -72.39
C ASP A 69 -67.85 -5.91 -72.41
N THR A 70 -68.48 -6.34 -71.31
CA THR A 70 -69.08 -7.67 -71.17
C THR A 70 -70.57 -7.71 -71.55
N THR A 71 -71.13 -6.63 -72.13
CA THR A 71 -72.55 -6.57 -72.47
C THR A 71 -72.85 -7.35 -73.76
N SER A 72 -73.91 -8.17 -73.75
CA SER A 72 -74.34 -8.99 -74.91
C SER A 72 -74.72 -8.12 -76.12
N PRO A 73 -74.45 -8.55 -77.38
CA PRO A 73 -74.11 -9.92 -77.76
C PRO A 73 -72.69 -10.15 -78.30
N ASN A 74 -72.18 -11.34 -77.92
CA ASN A 74 -71.27 -12.24 -78.64
C ASN A 74 -69.74 -12.08 -78.58
N PRO A 75 -68.99 -13.19 -78.82
CA PRO A 75 -67.58 -13.15 -79.22
C PRO A 75 -67.38 -12.19 -80.38
N TYR A 76 -66.75 -11.07 -80.09
CA TYR A 76 -66.14 -10.20 -81.09
C TYR A 76 -64.95 -10.94 -81.73
N THR A 77 -65.14 -11.40 -82.97
CA THR A 77 -64.19 -12.24 -83.72
C THR A 77 -63.44 -11.48 -84.82
N THR A 78 -63.75 -10.20 -85.01
CA THR A 78 -63.12 -9.32 -86.01
C THR A 78 -61.98 -8.51 -85.40
N ILE A 79 -61.05 -8.07 -86.23
CA ILE A 79 -59.97 -7.14 -85.85
C ILE A 79 -60.51 -5.76 -85.45
N ILE A 80 -59.89 -5.11 -84.46
CA ILE A 80 -60.11 -3.69 -84.13
C ILE A 80 -59.07 -2.84 -84.84
N GLY A 81 -59.54 -1.93 -85.71
CA GLY A 81 -58.70 -1.00 -86.48
C GLY A 81 -58.36 -1.50 -87.89
N THR A 82 -57.74 -0.62 -88.67
CA THR A 82 -57.36 -0.86 -90.08
C THR A 82 -55.85 -0.80 -90.32
N GLY A 83 -55.06 -1.04 -89.27
CA GLY A 83 -53.60 -1.09 -89.32
C GLY A 83 -52.98 0.25 -89.73
N PRO A 84 -52.06 0.29 -90.73
CA PRO A 84 -51.42 1.53 -91.17
C PRO A 84 -52.40 2.63 -91.61
N SER A 85 -53.56 2.23 -92.12
CA SER A 85 -54.60 3.12 -92.64
C SER A 85 -55.54 3.67 -91.56
N ASN A 86 -55.37 3.25 -90.31
CA ASN A 86 -56.21 3.75 -89.21
C ASN A 86 -55.90 5.22 -88.93
N ALA A 87 -56.92 6.01 -88.56
CA ALA A 87 -56.71 7.40 -88.16
C ALA A 87 -55.81 7.47 -86.90
N SER A 88 -54.86 8.41 -86.89
CA SER A 88 -53.98 8.61 -85.75
C SER A 88 -54.76 9.03 -84.49
N GLY A 89 -54.28 8.66 -83.30
CA GLY A 89 -54.94 8.99 -82.03
C GLY A 89 -56.01 7.97 -81.60
N ALA A 90 -55.96 6.74 -82.11
CA ALA A 90 -56.97 5.73 -81.80
C ALA A 90 -56.91 5.30 -80.33
N THR A 91 -58.05 5.21 -79.65
CA THR A 91 -58.12 4.70 -78.27
C THR A 91 -58.84 3.36 -78.24
N VAL A 92 -58.27 2.32 -77.64
CA VAL A 92 -58.90 0.99 -77.51
C VAL A 92 -58.91 0.57 -76.05
N ASN A 93 -60.09 0.40 -75.45
CA ASN A 93 -60.26 0.05 -74.05
C ASN A 93 -60.94 -1.32 -73.92
N ILE A 94 -60.20 -2.32 -73.45
CA ILE A 94 -60.73 -3.64 -73.09
C ILE A 94 -61.11 -3.59 -71.61
N GLY A 95 -62.41 -3.60 -71.34
CA GLY A 95 -62.98 -3.49 -70.01
C GLY A 95 -62.70 -4.72 -69.13
N PRO A 96 -62.95 -4.60 -67.81
CA PRO A 96 -62.68 -5.68 -66.87
C PRO A 96 -63.40 -6.98 -67.25
N ASN A 97 -62.67 -8.10 -67.25
CA ASN A 97 -63.17 -9.44 -67.61
C ASN A 97 -63.69 -9.61 -69.05
N ALA A 98 -63.55 -8.61 -69.92
CA ALA A 98 -63.94 -8.69 -71.33
C ALA A 98 -62.92 -9.53 -72.12
N GLN A 99 -63.40 -10.48 -72.93
CA GLN A 99 -62.55 -11.35 -73.75
C GLN A 99 -62.66 -11.03 -75.25
N LEU A 100 -61.64 -10.38 -75.79
CA LEU A 100 -61.44 -10.20 -77.22
C LEU A 100 -60.63 -11.38 -77.77
N VAL A 101 -61.28 -12.29 -78.49
CA VAL A 101 -60.65 -13.52 -78.99
C VAL A 101 -60.90 -13.65 -80.49
N VAL A 102 -59.83 -13.57 -81.28
CA VAL A 102 -59.89 -13.69 -82.74
C VAL A 102 -59.15 -14.95 -83.23
N GLY A 103 -59.46 -15.39 -84.45
CA GLY A 103 -58.85 -16.57 -85.07
C GLY A 103 -57.48 -16.30 -85.71
N ASP A 104 -57.34 -16.60 -86.99
CA ASP A 104 -56.14 -16.32 -87.81
C ASP A 104 -56.09 -14.85 -88.26
N SER A 105 -55.99 -13.92 -87.30
CA SER A 105 -55.94 -12.46 -87.53
C SER A 105 -55.32 -11.73 -86.33
N SER A 106 -54.93 -10.46 -86.50
CA SER A 106 -54.61 -9.58 -85.36
C SER A 106 -55.88 -9.22 -84.59
N ALA A 107 -55.80 -9.08 -83.27
CA ALA A 107 -56.97 -8.68 -82.47
C ALA A 107 -57.16 -7.16 -82.48
N ILE A 108 -56.06 -6.41 -82.39
CA ILE A 108 -56.03 -4.95 -82.48
C ILE A 108 -54.90 -4.56 -83.43
N SER A 109 -55.17 -3.72 -84.42
CA SER A 109 -54.15 -3.22 -85.35
C SER A 109 -54.46 -1.77 -85.73
N VAL A 110 -53.67 -0.84 -85.21
CA VAL A 110 -53.91 0.62 -85.26
C VAL A 110 -52.65 1.40 -85.65
N SER A 111 -52.80 2.66 -86.05
CA SER A 111 -51.70 3.51 -86.56
C SER A 111 -50.97 4.29 -85.45
N ASP A 112 -50.56 5.52 -85.73
CA ASP A 112 -49.77 6.37 -84.83
C ASP A 112 -50.60 7.00 -83.68
N ASN A 113 -49.94 7.36 -82.58
CA ASN A 113 -50.46 8.03 -81.39
C ASN A 113 -51.62 7.29 -80.69
N ALA A 114 -51.66 5.95 -80.80
CA ALA A 114 -52.75 5.16 -80.24
C ALA A 114 -52.61 4.97 -78.72
N THR A 115 -53.72 4.78 -78.02
CA THR A 115 -53.76 4.39 -76.60
C THR A 115 -54.58 3.12 -76.44
N ILE A 116 -53.98 2.04 -75.97
CA ILE A 116 -54.61 0.73 -75.81
C ILE A 116 -54.54 0.35 -74.33
N THR A 117 -55.67 0.02 -73.72
CA THR A 117 -55.74 -0.41 -72.31
C THR A 117 -56.44 -1.76 -72.20
N ILE A 118 -55.79 -2.73 -71.55
CA ILE A 118 -56.40 -3.99 -71.13
C ILE A 118 -56.61 -3.94 -69.62
N ALA A 119 -57.87 -3.87 -69.20
CA ALA A 119 -58.21 -3.77 -67.79
C ALA A 119 -58.02 -5.10 -67.04
N SER A 120 -58.09 -5.05 -65.71
CA SER A 120 -57.98 -6.24 -64.85
C SER A 120 -58.95 -7.36 -65.25
N GLY A 121 -58.44 -8.58 -65.43
CA GLY A 121 -59.20 -9.75 -65.89
C GLY A 121 -59.54 -9.75 -67.38
N GLY A 122 -59.27 -8.66 -68.12
CA GLY A 122 -59.47 -8.59 -69.56
C GLY A 122 -58.53 -9.54 -70.32
N LEU A 123 -59.02 -10.17 -71.38
CA LEU A 123 -58.26 -11.07 -72.24
C LEU A 123 -58.26 -10.52 -73.67
N VAL A 124 -57.07 -10.37 -74.25
CA VAL A 124 -56.92 -10.18 -75.70
C VAL A 124 -56.12 -11.36 -76.23
N LYS A 125 -56.70 -12.12 -77.15
CA LYS A 125 -56.12 -13.38 -77.64
C LYS A 125 -56.31 -13.52 -79.14
N ASN A 126 -55.28 -14.06 -79.81
CA ASN A 126 -55.45 -14.64 -81.13
C ASN A 126 -54.94 -16.08 -81.21
N THR A 127 -55.28 -16.78 -82.30
CA THR A 127 -54.79 -18.12 -82.62
C THR A 127 -54.28 -18.17 -84.06
N ALA A 128 -53.32 -17.29 -84.37
CA ALA A 128 -52.76 -17.14 -85.71
C ALA A 128 -51.97 -18.37 -86.18
N VAL A 129 -52.11 -18.71 -87.46
CA VAL A 129 -51.49 -19.88 -88.10
C VAL A 129 -50.67 -19.47 -89.32
N SER A 130 -51.16 -18.55 -90.14
CA SER A 130 -50.50 -18.18 -91.41
C SER A 130 -50.78 -16.76 -91.93
N ASN A 131 -51.60 -15.97 -91.26
CA ASN A 131 -51.96 -14.63 -91.73
C ASN A 131 -50.81 -13.62 -91.52
N ASN A 132 -50.61 -12.69 -92.46
CA ASN A 132 -49.56 -11.67 -92.41
C ASN A 132 -49.95 -10.41 -91.61
N GLY A 133 -51.18 -10.31 -91.11
CA GLY A 133 -51.69 -9.12 -90.43
C GLY A 133 -51.81 -7.91 -91.37
N LEU A 134 -52.20 -6.76 -90.82
CA LEU A 134 -52.39 -5.53 -91.61
C LEU A 134 -51.09 -4.75 -91.86
N TYR A 135 -50.04 -5.04 -91.08
CA TYR A 135 -48.70 -4.47 -91.27
C TYR A 135 -47.77 -5.37 -92.09
N SER A 136 -48.23 -6.55 -92.54
CA SER A 136 -47.44 -7.55 -93.27
C SER A 136 -46.25 -8.13 -92.50
N THR A 137 -46.32 -8.09 -91.18
CA THR A 137 -45.30 -8.56 -90.23
C THR A 137 -45.74 -9.81 -89.47
N GLY A 138 -46.93 -10.33 -89.80
CA GLY A 138 -47.58 -11.45 -89.11
C GLY A 138 -48.89 -11.01 -88.45
N ALA A 139 -49.77 -11.97 -88.16
CA ALA A 139 -51.00 -11.71 -87.44
C ALA A 139 -50.70 -11.65 -85.93
N ASN A 140 -50.09 -10.55 -85.49
CA ASN A 140 -49.76 -10.32 -84.09
C ASN A 140 -51.03 -10.02 -83.29
N THR A 141 -51.07 -10.35 -82.00
CA THR A 141 -52.29 -10.12 -81.22
C THR A 141 -52.61 -8.62 -81.16
N ILE A 142 -51.60 -7.77 -81.00
CA ILE A 142 -51.72 -6.30 -81.08
C ILE A 142 -50.59 -5.71 -81.95
N ASP A 143 -50.96 -4.92 -82.96
CA ASP A 143 -50.05 -4.08 -83.77
C ASP A 143 -50.33 -2.58 -83.54
N PHE A 144 -49.26 -1.78 -83.40
CA PHE A 144 -49.35 -0.30 -83.40
C PHE A 144 -48.05 0.36 -83.89
N ARG A 145 -48.11 1.62 -84.32
CA ARG A 145 -46.97 2.26 -85.02
C ARG A 145 -46.12 3.25 -84.19
N ASN A 146 -46.30 4.57 -84.29
CA ASN A 146 -45.44 5.54 -83.59
C ASN A 146 -46.15 6.20 -82.41
N ASN A 147 -45.42 6.54 -81.34
CA ASN A 147 -45.91 7.29 -80.17
C ASN A 147 -47.16 6.69 -79.50
N SER A 148 -47.37 5.38 -79.64
CA SER A 148 -48.53 4.69 -79.09
C SER A 148 -48.25 4.11 -77.69
N ARG A 149 -49.26 4.03 -76.83
CA ARG A 149 -49.17 3.45 -75.50
C ARG A 149 -50.05 2.21 -75.38
N LEU A 150 -49.48 1.10 -74.91
CA LEU A 150 -50.20 -0.10 -74.49
C LEU A 150 -50.07 -0.25 -72.97
N THR A 151 -51.19 -0.32 -72.25
CA THR A 151 -51.23 -0.56 -70.80
C THR A 151 -52.02 -1.83 -70.51
N ILE A 152 -51.41 -2.76 -69.78
CA ILE A 152 -52.04 -4.02 -69.35
C ILE A 152 -52.10 -3.99 -67.83
N GLN A 153 -53.30 -3.87 -67.27
CA GLN A 153 -53.50 -3.81 -65.82
C GLN A 153 -53.29 -5.18 -65.17
N ALA A 154 -53.10 -5.18 -63.85
CA ALA A 154 -52.92 -6.40 -63.06
C ALA A 154 -54.04 -7.42 -63.31
N GLY A 155 -53.66 -8.65 -63.64
CA GLY A 155 -54.60 -9.73 -64.00
C GLY A 155 -55.16 -9.68 -65.43
N GLY A 156 -54.83 -8.66 -66.23
CA GLY A 156 -55.07 -8.67 -67.68
C GLY A 156 -54.14 -9.65 -68.40
N LEU A 157 -54.62 -10.29 -69.47
CA LEU A 157 -53.88 -11.27 -70.26
C LEU A 157 -53.90 -10.90 -71.74
N LEU A 158 -52.71 -10.71 -72.31
CA LEU A 158 -52.48 -10.60 -73.74
C LEU A 158 -51.78 -11.87 -74.23
N TYR A 159 -52.41 -12.61 -75.14
CA TYR A 159 -52.01 -13.98 -75.44
C TYR A 159 -52.03 -14.32 -76.94
N ALA A 160 -50.85 -14.49 -77.52
CA ALA A 160 -50.66 -15.12 -78.82
C ALA A 160 -50.61 -16.65 -78.65
N ALA A 161 -51.74 -17.32 -78.84
CA ALA A 161 -51.88 -18.77 -78.65
C ALA A 161 -51.76 -19.56 -79.96
N GLY A 162 -51.41 -18.88 -81.05
CA GLY A 162 -51.24 -19.45 -82.37
C GLY A 162 -49.97 -20.29 -82.53
N THR A 163 -49.87 -20.99 -83.66
CA THR A 163 -48.68 -21.76 -84.05
C THR A 163 -47.76 -20.99 -85.02
N GLN A 164 -48.18 -19.82 -85.49
CA GLN A 164 -47.38 -18.99 -86.38
C GLN A 164 -46.17 -18.41 -85.64
N GLY A 165 -44.96 -18.63 -86.18
CA GLY A 165 -43.71 -18.17 -85.57
C GLY A 165 -43.44 -16.66 -85.67
N SER A 166 -44.23 -15.95 -86.48
CA SER A 166 -44.22 -14.49 -86.64
C SER A 166 -45.47 -13.83 -86.07
N ALA A 167 -46.22 -14.51 -85.20
CA ALA A 167 -47.42 -13.97 -84.57
C ALA A 167 -47.13 -13.67 -83.11
N GLU A 168 -46.58 -12.50 -82.85
CA GLU A 168 -46.24 -12.06 -81.51
C GLU A 168 -47.46 -11.54 -80.75
N ALA A 169 -47.35 -11.45 -79.43
CA ALA A 169 -48.44 -10.91 -78.62
C ALA A 169 -48.52 -9.37 -78.79
N VAL A 170 -47.37 -8.70 -78.88
CA VAL A 170 -47.26 -7.28 -79.19
C VAL A 170 -46.23 -7.07 -80.29
N ASN A 171 -46.60 -6.33 -81.33
CA ASN A 171 -45.67 -5.91 -82.36
C ASN A 171 -45.71 -4.37 -82.57
N PRO A 172 -44.74 -3.63 -82.00
CA PRO A 172 -44.56 -2.21 -82.30
C PRO A 172 -43.84 -2.00 -83.64
N GLU A 173 -44.54 -1.36 -84.57
CA GLU A 173 -44.13 -1.12 -85.96
C GLU A 173 -43.29 0.15 -86.16
N GLY A 174 -43.30 1.05 -85.18
CA GLY A 174 -42.62 2.35 -85.20
C GLY A 174 -41.90 2.65 -83.90
N SER A 175 -41.60 3.93 -83.67
CA SER A 175 -40.83 4.39 -82.50
C SER A 175 -41.62 5.35 -81.61
N GLY A 176 -41.10 5.61 -80.41
CA GLY A 176 -41.76 6.43 -79.39
C GLY A 176 -42.86 5.70 -78.62
N ASN A 177 -43.01 4.39 -78.80
CA ASN A 177 -44.06 3.64 -78.14
C ASN A 177 -43.72 3.31 -76.69
N VAL A 178 -44.75 3.12 -75.87
CA VAL A 178 -44.63 2.71 -74.47
C VAL A 178 -45.52 1.50 -74.20
N ILE A 179 -44.93 0.41 -73.73
CA ILE A 179 -45.65 -0.78 -73.22
C ILE A 179 -45.51 -0.79 -71.71
N ASP A 180 -46.63 -0.81 -71.01
CA ASP A 180 -46.73 -0.73 -69.55
C ASP A 180 -47.51 -1.94 -69.04
N ASN A 181 -46.82 -2.93 -68.46
CA ASN A 181 -47.35 -4.27 -68.18
C ASN A 181 -47.37 -4.60 -66.69
N TYR A 182 -48.55 -4.54 -66.09
CA TYR A 182 -48.86 -5.09 -64.76
C TYR A 182 -49.47 -6.51 -64.83
N GLY A 183 -49.85 -6.97 -66.03
CA GLY A 183 -50.55 -8.25 -66.27
C GLY A 183 -49.65 -9.31 -66.88
N THR A 184 -50.16 -10.09 -67.83
CA THR A 184 -49.38 -11.11 -68.55
C THR A 184 -49.37 -10.86 -70.05
N ILE A 185 -48.19 -10.80 -70.65
CA ILE A 185 -47.97 -10.87 -72.10
C ILE A 185 -47.37 -12.25 -72.39
N ARG A 186 -48.02 -13.04 -73.26
CA ARG A 186 -47.58 -14.40 -73.54
C ARG A 186 -47.67 -14.73 -75.03
N ALA A 187 -46.66 -15.43 -75.53
CA ALA A 187 -46.70 -16.09 -76.83
C ALA A 187 -46.24 -17.55 -76.70
N ASP A 188 -46.95 -18.48 -77.34
CA ASP A 188 -46.64 -19.92 -77.27
C ASP A 188 -45.66 -20.38 -78.37
N SER A 189 -45.64 -19.72 -79.53
CA SER A 189 -44.84 -20.15 -80.69
C SER A 189 -43.93 -19.06 -81.29
N ALA A 190 -44.02 -17.83 -80.78
CA ALA A 190 -43.26 -16.66 -81.23
C ALA A 190 -42.71 -15.89 -80.02
N ALA A 191 -41.99 -14.79 -80.24
CA ALA A 191 -41.65 -13.88 -79.15
C ALA A 191 -42.91 -13.22 -78.57
N ALA A 192 -42.90 -12.89 -77.29
CA ALA A 192 -44.03 -12.19 -76.66
C ALA A 192 -44.12 -10.75 -77.20
N ILE A 193 -42.98 -10.09 -77.39
CA ILE A 193 -42.88 -8.75 -77.96
C ILE A 193 -41.84 -8.76 -79.08
N TRP A 194 -42.16 -8.20 -80.24
CA TRP A 194 -41.20 -8.05 -81.32
C TRP A 194 -41.23 -6.64 -81.89
N PHE A 195 -40.08 -5.98 -82.00
CA PHE A 195 -39.99 -4.62 -82.52
C PHE A 195 -39.56 -4.60 -83.99
N GLN A 196 -40.28 -3.84 -84.81
CA GLN A 196 -39.95 -3.71 -86.24
C GLN A 196 -39.22 -2.42 -86.60
N ASN A 197 -39.10 -1.48 -85.65
CA ASN A 197 -38.50 -0.18 -85.93
C ASN A 197 -37.00 -0.30 -86.22
N THR A 198 -36.57 0.38 -87.28
CA THR A 198 -35.15 0.43 -87.70
C THR A 198 -34.38 1.58 -87.07
N SER A 199 -35.08 2.56 -86.49
CA SER A 199 -34.53 3.72 -85.79
C SER A 199 -35.53 4.23 -84.73
N GLY A 200 -35.09 5.18 -83.89
CA GLY A 200 -35.87 5.67 -82.75
C GLY A 200 -35.95 4.66 -81.60
N THR A 201 -36.59 5.05 -80.50
CA THR A 201 -36.61 4.28 -79.24
C THR A 201 -38.01 3.84 -78.87
N ASN A 202 -38.18 2.61 -78.41
CA ASN A 202 -39.40 2.12 -77.75
C ASN A 202 -39.13 1.84 -76.27
N THR A 203 -40.15 2.00 -75.43
CA THR A 203 -40.06 1.78 -73.98
C THR A 203 -40.95 0.61 -73.57
N VAL A 204 -40.41 -0.30 -72.76
CA VAL A 204 -41.16 -1.37 -72.11
C VAL A 204 -40.93 -1.29 -70.61
N ILE A 205 -42.01 -1.28 -69.84
CA ILE A 205 -42.00 -1.33 -68.39
C ILE A 205 -42.78 -2.58 -67.99
N ASN A 206 -42.08 -3.60 -67.54
CA ASN A 206 -42.69 -4.78 -66.93
C ASN A 206 -42.78 -4.52 -65.42
N GLU A 207 -43.96 -4.12 -64.99
CA GLU A 207 -44.24 -3.66 -63.63
C GLU A 207 -44.22 -4.80 -62.61
N VAL A 208 -44.28 -4.46 -61.32
CA VAL A 208 -44.36 -5.44 -60.23
C VAL A 208 -45.59 -6.34 -60.43
N GLY A 209 -45.36 -7.66 -60.49
CA GLY A 209 -46.39 -8.66 -60.77
C GLY A 209 -46.63 -8.92 -62.27
N GLY A 210 -46.05 -8.12 -63.16
CA GLY A 210 -46.06 -8.31 -64.60
C GLY A 210 -45.28 -9.55 -65.02
N VAL A 211 -45.84 -10.32 -65.96
CA VAL A 211 -45.21 -11.50 -66.56
C VAL A 211 -45.09 -11.32 -68.07
N ILE A 212 -43.88 -11.48 -68.60
CA ILE A 212 -43.65 -11.59 -70.05
C ILE A 212 -43.11 -13.01 -70.31
N GLN A 213 -43.83 -13.79 -71.10
CA GLN A 213 -43.55 -15.20 -71.28
C GLN A 213 -43.48 -15.60 -72.75
N GLY A 214 -42.36 -16.20 -73.13
CA GLY A 214 -42.17 -16.81 -74.43
C GLY A 214 -42.50 -18.32 -74.45
N PRO A 215 -42.15 -19.02 -75.55
CA PRO A 215 -42.46 -20.44 -75.77
C PRO A 215 -41.81 -21.38 -74.75
N SER A 216 -40.66 -20.98 -74.20
CA SER A 216 -39.90 -21.75 -73.22
C SER A 216 -39.09 -20.80 -72.34
N LEU A 217 -38.52 -21.34 -71.26
CA LEU A 217 -37.69 -20.57 -70.32
C LEU A 217 -36.34 -20.08 -70.91
N THR A 218 -35.98 -20.54 -72.12
CA THR A 218 -34.74 -20.15 -72.82
C THR A 218 -34.99 -19.50 -74.17
N ALA A 219 -36.20 -19.61 -74.72
CA ALA A 219 -36.59 -18.96 -75.97
C ALA A 219 -36.66 -17.43 -75.80
N ASN A 220 -36.48 -16.71 -76.90
CA ASN A 220 -36.59 -15.26 -76.90
C ASN A 220 -38.02 -14.83 -76.52
N VAL A 221 -38.18 -14.11 -75.42
CA VAL A 221 -39.45 -13.43 -75.11
C VAL A 221 -39.59 -12.13 -75.89
N MET A 222 -38.45 -11.58 -76.30
CA MET A 222 -38.30 -10.31 -76.95
C MET A 222 -37.28 -10.45 -78.08
N GLY A 223 -37.58 -9.81 -79.21
CA GLY A 223 -36.67 -9.68 -80.34
C GLY A 223 -36.95 -8.42 -81.13
N ALA A 224 -36.10 -8.13 -82.11
CA ALA A 224 -36.33 -7.04 -83.05
C ALA A 224 -35.74 -7.40 -84.42
N SER A 225 -36.34 -6.89 -85.50
CA SER A 225 -35.87 -7.06 -86.88
C SER A 225 -35.00 -5.89 -87.38
N GLY A 226 -34.97 -4.76 -86.65
CA GLY A 226 -34.27 -3.53 -87.00
C GLY A 226 -33.24 -3.04 -85.97
N ASN A 227 -32.63 -1.86 -86.20
CA ASN A 227 -31.64 -1.23 -85.32
C ASN A 227 -32.25 -0.17 -84.37
N GLY A 228 -33.55 -0.23 -84.14
CA GLY A 228 -34.22 0.62 -83.17
C GLY A 228 -33.77 0.31 -81.74
N ALA A 229 -33.69 1.34 -80.90
CA ALA A 229 -33.35 1.18 -79.50
C ALA A 229 -34.58 0.75 -78.67
N VAL A 230 -34.33 0.00 -77.61
CA VAL A 230 -35.32 -0.42 -76.62
C VAL A 230 -34.83 0.01 -75.24
N ASN A 231 -35.68 0.77 -74.54
CA ASN A 231 -35.54 1.05 -73.11
C ASN A 231 -36.45 0.09 -72.34
N PHE A 232 -35.87 -0.94 -71.74
CA PHE A 232 -36.58 -2.00 -71.03
C PHE A 232 -36.36 -1.85 -69.52
N THR A 233 -37.43 -1.66 -68.75
CA THR A 233 -37.41 -1.75 -67.29
C THR A 233 -38.13 -3.02 -66.84
N ASN A 234 -37.45 -3.84 -66.03
CA ASN A 234 -38.05 -5.00 -65.39
C ASN A 234 -38.22 -4.77 -63.88
N MET A 235 -39.41 -5.07 -63.38
CA MET A 235 -39.78 -5.17 -61.96
C MET A 235 -40.56 -6.48 -61.69
N GLY A 236 -40.83 -7.27 -62.73
CA GLY A 236 -41.61 -8.51 -62.67
C GLY A 236 -40.84 -9.72 -63.18
N ALA A 237 -41.56 -10.67 -63.78
CA ALA A 237 -40.99 -11.92 -64.28
C ALA A 237 -40.92 -11.96 -65.81
N VAL A 238 -39.72 -12.23 -66.32
CA VAL A 238 -39.46 -12.59 -67.70
C VAL A 238 -39.15 -14.08 -67.76
N LYS A 239 -40.04 -14.84 -68.40
CA LYS A 239 -39.91 -16.29 -68.56
C LYS A 239 -39.42 -16.62 -69.97
N GLY A 240 -38.11 -16.47 -70.16
CA GLY A 240 -37.37 -16.67 -71.39
C GLY A 240 -36.14 -15.75 -71.45
N SER A 241 -35.56 -15.62 -72.64
CA SER A 241 -34.38 -14.79 -72.92
C SER A 241 -34.75 -13.40 -73.45
N LEU A 242 -33.97 -12.40 -73.09
CA LEU A 242 -34.03 -11.05 -73.66
C LEU A 242 -32.94 -10.92 -74.73
N LEU A 243 -33.34 -10.73 -75.98
CA LEU A 243 -32.42 -10.52 -77.11
C LEU A 243 -32.72 -9.17 -77.76
N PHE A 244 -31.82 -8.22 -77.54
CA PHE A 244 -31.84 -6.92 -78.20
C PHE A 244 -31.12 -6.98 -79.56
N ALA A 245 -31.38 -6.01 -80.43
CA ALA A 245 -30.87 -5.99 -81.81
C ALA A 245 -29.68 -5.01 -81.97
N GLY A 246 -29.65 -4.17 -83.02
CA GLY A 246 -28.50 -3.31 -83.30
C GLY A 246 -28.56 -1.89 -82.72
N GLY A 247 -29.60 -1.58 -81.94
CA GLY A 247 -29.82 -0.24 -81.36
C GLY A 247 -28.89 0.07 -80.18
N ASN A 248 -28.99 1.29 -79.64
CA ASN A 248 -28.39 1.61 -78.35
C ASN A 248 -29.42 1.36 -77.26
N ASP A 249 -29.42 0.16 -76.72
CA ASP A 249 -30.44 -0.34 -75.81
C ASP A 249 -30.14 0.02 -74.34
N THR A 250 -31.19 0.17 -73.53
CA THR A 250 -31.08 0.36 -72.08
C THR A 250 -31.90 -0.70 -71.38
N LEU A 251 -31.27 -1.46 -70.48
CA LEU A 251 -31.93 -2.42 -69.61
C LEU A 251 -31.81 -1.96 -68.16
N ASN A 252 -32.93 -1.63 -67.53
CA ASN A 252 -33.03 -1.36 -66.11
C ASN A 252 -33.63 -2.58 -65.38
N LEU A 253 -32.83 -3.21 -64.53
CA LEU A 253 -33.28 -4.28 -63.64
C LEU A 253 -33.48 -3.70 -62.25
N VAL A 254 -34.71 -3.75 -61.76
CA VAL A 254 -35.08 -3.36 -60.40
C VAL A 254 -35.14 -4.61 -59.52
N THR A 255 -34.76 -4.51 -58.25
CA THR A 255 -34.87 -5.64 -57.31
C THR A 255 -36.27 -6.27 -57.36
N GLY A 256 -36.34 -7.61 -57.41
CA GLY A 256 -37.54 -8.40 -57.69
C GLY A 256 -37.62 -8.89 -59.14
N SER A 257 -36.78 -8.33 -60.03
CA SER A 257 -36.63 -8.78 -61.42
C SER A 257 -36.21 -10.23 -61.49
N THR A 258 -36.96 -11.04 -62.23
CA THR A 258 -36.52 -12.38 -62.62
C THR A 258 -36.46 -12.52 -64.13
N VAL A 259 -35.37 -13.08 -64.64
CA VAL A 259 -35.22 -13.47 -66.05
C VAL A 259 -34.70 -14.91 -66.07
N SER A 260 -35.49 -15.84 -66.61
CA SER A 260 -35.11 -17.27 -66.58
C SER A 260 -34.08 -17.66 -67.65
N GLY A 261 -33.98 -16.88 -68.73
CA GLY A 261 -33.06 -17.10 -69.84
C GLY A 261 -31.85 -16.15 -69.83
N SER A 262 -31.12 -16.13 -70.95
CA SER A 262 -29.97 -15.23 -71.12
C SER A 262 -30.43 -13.82 -71.52
N ILE A 263 -29.61 -12.83 -71.20
CA ILE A 263 -29.82 -11.45 -71.63
C ILE A 263 -28.66 -11.05 -72.54
N ASN A 264 -28.98 -10.59 -73.74
CA ASN A 264 -27.99 -10.17 -74.73
C ASN A 264 -28.38 -8.82 -75.33
N GLY A 265 -27.56 -7.79 -75.10
CA GLY A 265 -27.74 -6.44 -75.63
C GLY A 265 -27.62 -6.31 -77.15
N GLY A 266 -27.17 -7.35 -77.86
CA GLY A 266 -27.03 -7.32 -79.31
C GLY A 266 -25.85 -6.47 -79.79
N GLY A 267 -26.05 -5.68 -80.84
CA GLY A 267 -25.10 -4.69 -81.35
C GLY A 267 -25.25 -3.34 -80.65
N GLY A 268 -24.61 -2.29 -81.17
CA GLY A 268 -24.72 -0.93 -80.62
C GLY A 268 -23.98 -0.69 -79.31
N SER A 269 -24.33 0.40 -78.62
CA SER A 269 -23.78 0.80 -77.31
C SER A 269 -24.88 0.71 -76.26
N ASN A 270 -24.87 -0.37 -75.50
CA ASN A 270 -25.96 -0.73 -74.59
C ASN A 270 -25.62 -0.43 -73.13
N ALA A 271 -26.65 -0.05 -72.37
CA ALA A 271 -26.54 0.30 -70.96
C ALA A 271 -27.33 -0.66 -70.06
N LEU A 272 -26.67 -1.18 -69.02
CA LEU A 272 -27.28 -1.97 -67.96
C LEU A 272 -27.33 -1.14 -66.69
N ILE A 273 -28.54 -0.92 -66.18
CA ILE A 273 -28.80 -0.17 -64.95
C ILE A 273 -29.38 -1.12 -63.92
N LEU A 274 -28.78 -1.15 -62.73
CA LEU A 274 -29.22 -1.94 -61.59
C LEU A 274 -29.78 -1.02 -60.52
N SER A 275 -31.02 -1.28 -60.11
CA SER A 275 -31.75 -0.50 -59.13
C SER A 275 -32.62 -1.39 -58.21
N GLY A 276 -33.40 -0.77 -57.31
CA GLY A 276 -34.13 -1.36 -56.20
C GLY A 276 -33.34 -1.41 -54.88
N THR A 277 -34.05 -1.44 -53.76
CA THR A 277 -33.47 -1.34 -52.40
C THR A 277 -33.20 -2.68 -51.72
N GLY A 278 -33.49 -3.82 -52.37
CA GLY A 278 -33.27 -5.15 -51.78
C GLY A 278 -32.03 -5.84 -52.34
N THR A 279 -32.01 -7.17 -52.31
CA THR A 279 -30.86 -7.99 -52.75
C THR A 279 -31.24 -8.87 -53.93
N ASP A 280 -30.45 -8.84 -55.00
CA ASP A 280 -30.65 -9.69 -56.17
C ASP A 280 -29.34 -10.20 -56.80
N THR A 281 -29.47 -11.17 -57.71
CA THR A 281 -28.35 -11.74 -58.49
C THR A 281 -28.63 -11.62 -59.98
N LEU A 282 -27.64 -11.16 -60.74
CA LEU A 282 -27.75 -11.08 -62.19
C LEU A 282 -27.73 -12.47 -62.84
N PRO A 283 -28.59 -12.71 -63.84
CA PRO A 283 -28.45 -13.84 -64.74
C PRO A 283 -27.28 -13.61 -65.72
N THR A 284 -27.00 -14.57 -66.59
CA THR A 284 -26.01 -14.42 -67.66
C THR A 284 -26.37 -13.24 -68.57
N ILE A 285 -25.48 -12.26 -68.64
CA ILE A 285 -25.61 -11.02 -69.41
C ILE A 285 -24.40 -10.87 -70.35
N THR A 286 -24.65 -10.44 -71.59
CA THR A 286 -23.61 -10.13 -72.59
C THR A 286 -23.98 -8.92 -73.45
N ASN A 287 -22.98 -8.30 -74.09
CA ASN A 287 -23.08 -7.15 -75.00
C ASN A 287 -23.66 -5.85 -74.40
N PHE A 288 -23.27 -5.49 -73.18
CA PHE A 288 -23.53 -4.19 -72.56
C PHE A 288 -22.22 -3.42 -72.31
N GLN A 289 -22.07 -2.22 -72.85
CA GLN A 289 -20.85 -1.42 -72.75
C GLN A 289 -20.79 -0.60 -71.46
N THR A 290 -21.94 -0.34 -70.82
CA THR A 290 -22.00 0.31 -69.51
C THR A 290 -22.80 -0.52 -68.51
N LEU A 291 -22.34 -0.51 -67.26
CA LEU A 291 -23.01 -1.11 -66.10
C LEU A 291 -23.04 -0.06 -64.98
N THR A 292 -24.23 0.31 -64.51
CA THR A 292 -24.40 1.30 -63.42
C THR A 292 -25.26 0.74 -62.31
N LYS A 293 -24.80 0.82 -61.05
CA LYS A 293 -25.58 0.48 -59.86
C LYS A 293 -25.93 1.77 -59.08
N GLN A 294 -27.22 2.11 -58.96
CA GLN A 294 -27.65 3.51 -58.69
C GLN A 294 -28.15 3.85 -57.28
N ASP A 295 -28.64 2.90 -56.49
CA ASP A 295 -29.39 3.15 -55.25
C ASP A 295 -28.92 2.30 -54.06
N SER A 296 -29.68 2.19 -52.97
CA SER A 296 -29.19 1.52 -51.75
C SER A 296 -29.13 -0.01 -51.80
N GLY A 297 -29.66 -0.67 -52.83
CA GLY A 297 -29.75 -2.13 -52.88
C GLY A 297 -28.42 -2.86 -53.11
N ILE A 298 -28.47 -4.18 -53.05
CA ILE A 298 -27.35 -5.10 -53.23
C ILE A 298 -27.58 -5.92 -54.50
N TRP A 299 -26.62 -5.90 -55.41
CA TRP A 299 -26.66 -6.74 -56.61
C TRP A 299 -25.43 -7.62 -56.70
N THR A 300 -25.63 -8.91 -56.92
CA THR A 300 -24.56 -9.90 -57.10
C THR A 300 -24.36 -10.20 -58.57
N ILE A 301 -23.13 -10.05 -59.04
CA ILE A 301 -22.70 -10.48 -60.36
C ILE A 301 -21.96 -11.82 -60.22
N THR A 302 -22.42 -12.82 -60.98
CA THR A 302 -21.79 -14.14 -61.07
C THR A 302 -20.77 -14.23 -62.20
N ASN A 303 -21.00 -13.48 -63.27
CA ASN A 303 -20.18 -13.42 -64.46
C ASN A 303 -18.91 -12.57 -64.25
N PRO A 304 -17.77 -12.92 -64.89
CA PRO A 304 -16.67 -11.99 -65.06
C PRO A 304 -17.15 -10.72 -65.79
N LEU A 305 -16.73 -9.55 -65.34
CA LEU A 305 -17.18 -8.26 -65.89
C LEU A 305 -16.84 -8.09 -67.38
N ASN A 306 -15.74 -8.69 -67.85
CA ASN A 306 -15.38 -8.66 -69.27
C ASN A 306 -16.38 -9.42 -70.17
N SER A 307 -17.12 -10.39 -69.61
CA SER A 307 -18.14 -11.12 -70.36
C SER A 307 -19.41 -10.31 -70.58
N ILE A 308 -19.63 -9.24 -69.79
CA ILE A 308 -20.80 -8.36 -69.90
C ILE A 308 -20.72 -7.52 -71.19
N SER A 309 -19.55 -7.00 -71.57
CA SER A 309 -19.41 -6.08 -72.72
C SER A 309 -18.98 -6.74 -74.03
N GLY A 310 -18.72 -8.04 -74.02
CA GLY A 310 -18.28 -8.77 -75.21
C GLY A 310 -16.85 -8.38 -75.61
N SER A 311 -16.69 -7.79 -76.79
CA SER A 311 -15.37 -7.47 -77.38
C SER A 311 -14.82 -6.08 -77.00
N SER A 312 -15.65 -5.20 -76.42
CA SER A 312 -15.23 -3.86 -75.99
C SER A 312 -14.99 -3.80 -74.48
N PRO A 313 -14.11 -2.92 -73.95
CA PRO A 313 -13.98 -2.74 -72.51
C PRO A 313 -15.28 -2.18 -71.89
N LEU A 314 -15.73 -2.78 -70.78
CA LEU A 314 -16.88 -2.31 -70.00
C LEU A 314 -16.54 -1.04 -69.21
N THR A 315 -17.47 -0.09 -69.16
CA THR A 315 -17.45 1.00 -68.16
C THR A 315 -18.40 0.63 -67.02
N ALA A 316 -17.87 0.32 -65.84
CA ALA A 316 -18.66 -0.05 -64.67
C ALA A 316 -18.62 1.03 -63.59
N GLU A 317 -19.78 1.38 -63.04
CA GLU A 317 -19.95 2.44 -62.04
C GLU A 317 -20.89 2.00 -60.92
N VAL A 318 -20.44 2.15 -59.67
CA VAL A 318 -21.25 1.92 -58.47
C VAL A 318 -21.55 3.26 -57.83
N GLN A 319 -22.67 3.87 -58.20
CA GLN A 319 -23.09 5.18 -57.70
C GLN A 319 -23.60 5.11 -56.26
N ALA A 320 -24.39 4.08 -55.94
CA ALA A 320 -24.85 3.79 -54.59
C ALA A 320 -25.11 2.30 -54.31
N GLY A 321 -25.15 1.94 -53.02
CA GLY A 321 -25.46 0.59 -52.55
C GLY A 321 -24.30 -0.38 -52.80
N THR A 322 -24.57 -1.68 -52.89
CA THR A 322 -23.51 -2.69 -53.00
C THR A 322 -23.55 -3.44 -54.32
N LEU A 323 -22.42 -3.48 -55.01
CA LEU A 323 -22.16 -4.42 -56.11
C LEU A 323 -21.24 -5.53 -55.61
N VAL A 324 -21.74 -6.76 -55.58
CA VAL A 324 -21.00 -7.94 -55.13
C VAL A 324 -20.46 -8.70 -56.34
N LEU A 325 -19.13 -8.85 -56.45
CA LEU A 325 -18.51 -9.71 -57.46
C LEU A 325 -18.20 -11.07 -56.83
N SER A 326 -19.11 -12.02 -57.01
CA SER A 326 -19.04 -13.35 -56.38
C SER A 326 -17.93 -14.24 -56.95
N GLY A 327 -17.55 -14.02 -58.21
CA GLY A 327 -16.59 -14.85 -58.95
C GLY A 327 -17.06 -16.28 -59.24
N ALA A 328 -18.36 -16.58 -59.07
CA ALA A 328 -18.90 -17.93 -59.23
C ALA A 328 -18.68 -18.52 -60.63
N ALA A 329 -18.66 -17.69 -61.69
CA ALA A 329 -18.41 -18.11 -63.06
C ALA A 329 -17.00 -17.70 -63.59
N GLY A 330 -16.11 -17.25 -62.72
CA GLY A 330 -14.75 -16.79 -63.08
C GLY A 330 -14.36 -15.48 -62.39
N ASN A 331 -13.07 -15.17 -62.39
CA ASN A 331 -12.50 -14.05 -61.64
C ASN A 331 -12.36 -12.77 -62.52
N ASN A 332 -12.04 -11.62 -61.91
CA ASN A 332 -11.93 -10.33 -62.61
C ASN A 332 -10.48 -9.85 -62.81
N THR A 333 -9.48 -10.71 -62.64
CA THR A 333 -8.06 -10.30 -62.74
C THR A 333 -7.66 -9.86 -64.15
N SER A 334 -8.38 -10.31 -65.17
CA SER A 334 -8.17 -9.95 -66.58
C SER A 334 -9.10 -8.83 -67.06
N PHE A 335 -9.81 -8.15 -66.15
CA PHE A 335 -10.69 -7.04 -66.52
C PHE A 335 -9.88 -5.84 -67.03
N THR A 336 -10.21 -5.37 -68.23
CA THR A 336 -9.52 -4.25 -68.91
C THR A 336 -10.37 -2.98 -69.01
N GLY A 337 -11.59 -3.01 -68.48
CA GLY A 337 -12.49 -1.87 -68.44
C GLY A 337 -12.19 -0.90 -67.29
N THR A 338 -13.08 0.05 -67.06
CA THR A 338 -13.03 0.96 -65.92
C THR A 338 -13.98 0.51 -64.82
N MET A 339 -13.57 0.71 -63.56
CA MET A 339 -14.39 0.49 -62.37
C MET A 339 -14.34 1.74 -61.50
N LEU A 340 -15.45 2.47 -61.45
CA LEU A 340 -15.65 3.63 -60.58
C LEU A 340 -16.60 3.27 -59.44
N VAL A 341 -16.24 3.58 -58.21
CA VAL A 341 -17.10 3.48 -57.03
C VAL A 341 -17.29 4.88 -56.50
N ASP A 342 -18.51 5.41 -56.53
CA ASP A 342 -18.79 6.75 -56.00
C ASP A 342 -19.00 6.73 -54.49
N GLN A 343 -19.14 7.91 -53.89
CA GLN A 343 -19.26 8.09 -52.44
C GLN A 343 -20.38 7.27 -51.79
N GLY A 344 -21.48 7.00 -52.49
CA GLY A 344 -22.58 6.16 -51.98
C GLY A 344 -22.40 4.66 -52.21
N GLY A 345 -21.38 4.27 -52.98
CA GLY A 345 -21.19 2.92 -53.51
C GLY A 345 -20.25 2.05 -52.68
N ILE A 346 -20.52 0.74 -52.72
CA ILE A 346 -19.70 -0.32 -52.15
C ILE A 346 -19.43 -1.36 -53.22
N LEU A 347 -18.15 -1.62 -53.51
CA LEU A 347 -17.73 -2.77 -54.32
C LEU A 347 -17.24 -3.89 -53.42
N GLN A 348 -17.92 -5.03 -53.40
CA GLN A 348 -17.64 -6.13 -52.48
C GLN A 348 -17.17 -7.39 -53.21
N ALA A 349 -16.04 -7.97 -52.81
CA ALA A 349 -15.52 -9.22 -53.37
C ALA A 349 -14.34 -9.79 -52.57
N SER A 350 -13.87 -11.01 -52.92
CA SER A 350 -12.53 -11.47 -52.52
C SER A 350 -11.45 -10.85 -53.41
N SER A 351 -10.18 -10.94 -53.00
CA SER A 351 -9.05 -10.37 -53.73
C SER A 351 -8.92 -10.86 -55.17
N GLN A 352 -9.31 -12.12 -55.43
CA GLN A 352 -9.26 -12.70 -56.78
C GLN A 352 -10.38 -12.17 -57.68
N ASN A 353 -11.50 -11.74 -57.09
CA ASN A 353 -12.70 -11.38 -57.82
C ASN A 353 -12.83 -9.86 -58.07
N LEU A 354 -11.90 -9.05 -57.58
CA LEU A 354 -11.85 -7.61 -57.85
C LEU A 354 -11.11 -7.29 -59.16
N PRO A 355 -11.51 -6.22 -59.86
CA PRO A 355 -10.76 -5.64 -60.97
C PRO A 355 -9.33 -5.23 -60.60
N PRO A 356 -8.37 -5.22 -61.55
CA PRO A 356 -6.99 -4.80 -61.29
C PRO A 356 -6.81 -3.29 -61.14
N VAL A 357 -7.78 -2.46 -61.58
CA VAL A 357 -7.75 -1.01 -61.40
C VAL A 357 -9.12 -0.54 -60.93
N ILE A 358 -9.16 0.15 -59.79
CA ILE A 358 -10.38 0.68 -59.17
C ILE A 358 -10.16 2.15 -58.82
N THR A 359 -11.08 3.01 -59.27
CA THR A 359 -11.22 4.38 -58.76
C THR A 359 -12.30 4.37 -57.69
N ASP A 360 -11.92 4.46 -56.44
CA ASP A 360 -12.77 4.36 -55.26
C ASP A 360 -12.93 5.72 -54.58
N ASN A 361 -14.14 6.26 -54.63
CA ASN A 361 -14.59 7.42 -53.88
C ASN A 361 -15.59 7.04 -52.76
N GLY A 362 -15.97 5.76 -52.67
CA GLY A 362 -16.89 5.19 -51.67
C GLY A 362 -16.19 4.16 -50.79
N GLN A 363 -16.49 2.88 -51.01
CA GLN A 363 -15.82 1.80 -50.31
C GLN A 363 -15.56 0.55 -51.17
N VAL A 364 -14.34 0.00 -51.07
CA VAL A 364 -14.00 -1.35 -51.55
C VAL A 364 -13.95 -2.31 -50.37
N GLN A 365 -14.81 -3.32 -50.36
CA GLN A 365 -14.97 -4.30 -49.29
C GLN A 365 -14.41 -5.68 -49.69
N PHE A 366 -13.37 -6.10 -49.01
CA PHE A 366 -12.76 -7.42 -49.13
C PHE A 366 -13.43 -8.41 -48.17
N THR A 367 -14.32 -9.26 -48.69
CA THR A 367 -14.83 -10.45 -47.98
C THR A 367 -13.91 -11.63 -48.25
N GLN A 368 -12.95 -11.84 -47.34
CA GLN A 368 -11.78 -12.68 -47.59
C GLN A 368 -11.70 -13.80 -46.54
N THR A 369 -12.39 -14.91 -46.79
CA THR A 369 -12.44 -16.08 -45.90
C THR A 369 -11.16 -16.91 -45.92
N THR A 370 -10.49 -16.98 -47.07
CA THR A 370 -9.20 -17.68 -47.29
C THR A 370 -8.10 -16.68 -47.61
N ASN A 371 -6.83 -17.05 -47.44
CA ASN A 371 -5.73 -16.12 -47.75
C ASN A 371 -5.69 -15.79 -49.25
N GLY A 372 -5.42 -14.54 -49.60
CA GLY A 372 -5.37 -14.07 -50.98
C GLY A 372 -4.54 -12.80 -51.15
N THR A 373 -4.01 -12.60 -52.35
CA THR A 373 -3.25 -11.41 -52.73
C THR A 373 -4.07 -10.56 -53.69
N TYR A 374 -4.08 -9.24 -53.47
CA TYR A 374 -4.58 -8.25 -54.41
C TYR A 374 -3.41 -7.41 -54.92
N SER A 375 -3.12 -7.50 -56.22
CA SER A 375 -2.01 -6.79 -56.88
C SER A 375 -2.44 -5.56 -57.68
N GLY A 376 -3.75 -5.28 -57.70
CA GLY A 376 -4.33 -4.14 -58.40
C GLY A 376 -4.07 -2.81 -57.71
N LEU A 377 -4.41 -1.73 -58.43
CA LEU A 377 -4.35 -0.35 -57.95
C LEU A 377 -5.74 0.11 -57.50
N ILE A 378 -5.83 0.57 -56.25
CA ILE A 378 -7.00 1.29 -55.72
C ILE A 378 -6.60 2.75 -55.48
N SER A 379 -7.37 3.67 -56.03
CA SER A 379 -7.16 5.12 -55.97
C SER A 379 -8.43 5.86 -55.57
N GLY A 380 -8.38 7.17 -55.29
CA GLY A 380 -9.57 8.00 -55.07
C GLY A 380 -9.80 8.43 -53.60
N ALA A 381 -10.97 8.98 -53.29
CA ALA A 381 -11.27 9.52 -51.95
C ALA A 381 -11.78 8.47 -50.94
N GLY A 382 -12.11 7.27 -51.42
CA GLY A 382 -12.83 6.21 -50.69
C GLY A 382 -11.98 5.37 -49.75
N SER A 383 -12.60 4.36 -49.16
CA SER A 383 -12.03 3.51 -48.12
C SER A 383 -11.94 2.03 -48.51
N VAL A 384 -10.93 1.35 -47.97
CA VAL A 384 -10.82 -0.11 -48.08
C VAL A 384 -11.25 -0.76 -46.78
N MET A 385 -12.14 -1.75 -46.83
CA MET A 385 -12.60 -2.52 -45.66
C MET A 385 -12.30 -4.01 -45.81
N LYS A 386 -11.70 -4.60 -44.78
CA LYS A 386 -11.38 -6.04 -44.70
C LYS A 386 -12.31 -6.76 -43.72
N LEU A 387 -12.97 -7.81 -44.21
CA LEU A 387 -13.83 -8.72 -43.47
C LEU A 387 -13.38 -10.18 -43.59
N ASP A 388 -13.96 -11.05 -42.77
CA ASP A 388 -13.70 -12.48 -42.66
C ASP A 388 -12.28 -12.85 -42.20
N SER A 389 -12.04 -14.14 -41.93
CA SER A 389 -10.88 -14.63 -41.18
C SER A 389 -9.57 -14.70 -41.96
N GLY A 390 -9.59 -14.70 -43.30
CA GLY A 390 -8.40 -14.86 -44.12
C GLY A 390 -7.46 -13.65 -44.10
N THR A 391 -6.22 -13.86 -44.53
CA THR A 391 -5.23 -12.81 -44.77
C THR A 391 -5.39 -12.23 -46.17
N LEU A 392 -5.60 -10.91 -46.26
CA LEU A 392 -5.51 -10.15 -47.49
C LEU A 392 -4.11 -9.55 -47.61
N VAL A 393 -3.31 -10.03 -48.56
CA VAL A 393 -2.04 -9.39 -48.93
C VAL A 393 -2.34 -8.26 -49.91
N LEU A 394 -2.16 -7.01 -49.48
CA LEU A 394 -2.22 -5.84 -50.38
C LEU A 394 -0.82 -5.61 -50.96
N ALA A 395 -0.65 -5.92 -52.24
CA ALA A 395 0.63 -5.85 -52.95
C ALA A 395 0.48 -5.15 -54.31
N PRO A 396 0.05 -3.87 -54.35
CA PRO A 396 -0.16 -3.13 -55.59
C PRO A 396 1.11 -3.16 -56.45
N SER A 397 0.94 -3.51 -57.73
CA SER A 397 2.04 -3.56 -58.71
C SER A 397 2.52 -2.16 -59.15
N ALA A 398 1.72 -1.12 -58.90
CA ALA A 398 2.09 0.26 -59.16
C ALA A 398 3.20 0.74 -58.20
N ALA A 399 4.23 1.42 -58.74
CA ALA A 399 5.40 1.86 -57.96
C ALA A 399 5.07 2.79 -56.78
N GLY A 400 4.00 3.59 -56.90
CA GLY A 400 3.51 4.48 -55.82
C GLY A 400 2.56 3.82 -54.83
N GLY A 401 2.27 2.52 -54.99
CA GLY A 401 1.28 1.81 -54.21
C GLY A 401 -0.16 2.28 -54.48
N ASN A 402 -1.02 2.07 -53.49
CA ASN A 402 -2.41 2.53 -53.51
C ASN A 402 -2.50 4.01 -53.11
N THR A 403 -3.49 4.73 -53.63
CA THR A 403 -3.66 6.18 -53.38
C THR A 403 -5.01 6.55 -52.78
N TYR A 404 -5.87 5.59 -52.44
CA TYR A 404 -7.14 5.86 -51.75
C TYR A 404 -6.91 6.58 -50.42
N SER A 405 -7.71 7.62 -50.11
CA SER A 405 -7.49 8.48 -48.94
C SER A 405 -8.48 8.30 -47.78
N GLY A 406 -9.59 7.59 -47.96
CA GLY A 406 -10.60 7.33 -46.92
C GLY A 406 -10.17 6.32 -45.86
N GLY A 407 -9.00 5.69 -46.04
CA GLY A 407 -8.35 4.83 -45.06
C GLY A 407 -8.65 3.34 -45.21
N THR A 408 -8.05 2.54 -44.33
CA THR A 408 -8.14 1.08 -44.30
C THR A 408 -8.80 0.62 -42.99
N TYR A 409 -9.94 -0.06 -43.10
CA TYR A 409 -10.69 -0.65 -41.99
C TYR A 409 -10.38 -2.15 -41.90
N ILE A 410 -9.84 -2.59 -40.77
CA ILE A 410 -9.45 -3.98 -40.53
C ILE A 410 -10.38 -4.57 -39.47
N ASN A 411 -11.50 -5.15 -39.91
CA ASN A 411 -12.55 -5.61 -39.00
C ASN A 411 -12.33 -7.05 -38.52
N GLN A 412 -11.87 -7.93 -39.41
CA GLN A 412 -11.59 -9.35 -39.13
C GLN A 412 -10.43 -9.87 -39.99
N GLY A 413 -9.79 -10.96 -39.55
CA GLY A 413 -8.65 -11.55 -40.24
C GLY A 413 -7.45 -10.60 -40.27
N ALA A 414 -6.61 -10.71 -41.30
CA ALA A 414 -5.41 -9.89 -41.43
C ALA A 414 -5.35 -9.12 -42.76
N VAL A 415 -4.74 -7.93 -42.72
CA VAL A 415 -4.19 -7.24 -43.90
C VAL A 415 -2.68 -7.31 -43.79
N ALA A 416 -2.02 -7.90 -44.79
CA ALA A 416 -0.58 -8.05 -44.86
C ALA A 416 0.01 -7.12 -45.93
N VAL A 417 1.06 -6.39 -45.60
CA VAL A 417 1.64 -5.36 -46.47
C VAL A 417 3.17 -5.37 -46.45
N GLY A 418 3.77 -5.13 -47.62
CA GLY A 418 5.22 -4.98 -47.79
C GLY A 418 5.71 -3.53 -47.81
N SER A 419 4.82 -2.54 -47.73
CA SER A 419 5.13 -1.10 -47.67
C SER A 419 3.94 -0.28 -47.15
N ASP A 420 4.17 0.92 -46.61
CA ASP A 420 3.09 1.82 -46.15
C ASP A 420 2.18 2.24 -47.31
N ALA A 421 2.74 2.41 -48.51
CA ALA A 421 2.00 2.79 -49.71
C ALA A 421 0.96 1.73 -50.15
N ALA A 422 1.06 0.48 -49.69
CA ALA A 422 0.01 -0.51 -49.93
C ALA A 422 -1.32 -0.19 -49.20
N LEU A 423 -1.27 0.63 -48.13
CA LEU A 423 -2.40 1.02 -47.29
C LEU A 423 -3.10 2.32 -47.75
N GLY A 424 -2.87 2.74 -48.99
CA GLY A 424 -3.43 3.99 -49.52
C GLY A 424 -2.59 5.22 -49.16
N ALA A 425 -3.17 6.41 -49.34
CA ALA A 425 -2.51 7.67 -49.09
C ALA A 425 -1.97 7.77 -47.65
N ALA A 426 -0.85 8.48 -47.46
CA ALA A 426 -0.16 8.62 -46.18
C ALA A 426 -0.99 9.28 -45.06
N THR A 427 -2.10 9.94 -45.41
CA THR A 427 -3.09 10.55 -44.51
C THR A 427 -4.33 9.69 -44.29
N GLY A 428 -4.51 8.60 -45.06
CA GLY A 428 -5.65 7.70 -44.94
C GLY A 428 -5.56 6.88 -43.65
N PRO A 429 -6.54 6.97 -42.73
CA PRO A 429 -6.43 6.35 -41.41
C PRO A 429 -6.40 4.82 -41.47
N ILE A 430 -5.83 4.17 -40.45
CA ILE A 430 -6.04 2.74 -40.18
C ILE A 430 -7.01 2.63 -39.02
N THR A 431 -8.11 1.92 -39.21
CA THR A 431 -9.10 1.67 -38.18
C THR A 431 -9.19 0.17 -37.90
N PHE A 432 -8.87 -0.23 -36.68
CA PHE A 432 -9.02 -1.60 -36.22
C PHE A 432 -10.36 -1.79 -35.50
N ASN A 433 -11.13 -2.79 -35.92
CA ASN A 433 -12.32 -3.26 -35.21
C ASN A 433 -12.13 -4.69 -34.66
N GLY A 434 -10.90 -5.19 -34.61
CA GLY A 434 -10.55 -6.53 -34.10
C GLY A 434 -9.60 -7.34 -34.99
N GLY A 435 -9.27 -6.87 -36.19
CA GLY A 435 -8.35 -7.55 -37.10
C GLY A 435 -6.87 -7.23 -36.89
N THR A 436 -6.04 -7.72 -37.81
CA THR A 436 -4.57 -7.67 -37.75
C THR A 436 -3.98 -6.90 -38.92
N LEU A 437 -2.98 -6.04 -38.65
CA LEU A 437 -2.06 -5.51 -39.65
C LEU A 437 -0.75 -6.28 -39.54
N GLN A 438 -0.39 -7.01 -40.58
CA GLN A 438 0.83 -7.83 -40.65
C GLN A 438 1.88 -7.18 -41.57
N PHE A 439 3.11 -7.07 -41.08
CA PHE A 439 4.23 -6.55 -41.84
C PHE A 439 4.95 -7.67 -42.58
N LEU A 440 5.20 -7.51 -43.89
CA LEU A 440 5.95 -8.48 -44.71
C LEU A 440 7.41 -8.06 -44.93
N SER A 441 7.76 -6.82 -44.60
CA SER A 441 9.10 -6.24 -44.69
C SER A 441 9.27 -5.15 -43.63
N SER A 442 10.51 -4.76 -43.32
CA SER A 442 10.75 -3.66 -42.37
C SER A 442 10.48 -2.31 -43.02
N PHE A 443 9.47 -1.58 -42.53
CA PHE A 443 9.21 -0.18 -42.87
C PHE A 443 8.44 0.49 -41.72
N ASN A 444 8.42 1.82 -41.69
CA ASN A 444 7.65 2.59 -40.71
C ASN A 444 6.34 3.06 -41.33
N LEU A 445 5.27 3.10 -40.53
CA LEU A 445 4.03 3.75 -40.96
C LEU A 445 4.25 5.26 -41.08
N SER A 446 3.58 5.90 -42.02
CA SER A 446 3.54 7.36 -42.13
C SER A 446 3.09 7.98 -40.80
N SER A 447 3.78 9.02 -40.32
CA SER A 447 3.40 9.74 -39.11
C SER A 447 2.10 10.56 -39.26
N SER A 448 1.67 10.82 -40.49
CA SER A 448 0.39 11.46 -40.80
C SER A 448 -0.78 10.47 -40.83
N ARG A 449 -0.51 9.17 -40.69
CA ARG A 449 -1.52 8.10 -40.75
C ARG A 449 -2.13 7.89 -39.37
N ALA A 450 -3.32 8.45 -39.13
CA ALA A 450 -4.04 8.23 -37.88
C ALA A 450 -4.36 6.74 -37.67
N ILE A 451 -4.23 6.25 -36.44
CA ILE A 451 -4.54 4.86 -36.07
C ILE A 451 -5.58 4.84 -34.96
N THR A 452 -6.69 4.15 -35.20
CA THR A 452 -7.80 4.02 -34.24
C THR A 452 -8.03 2.56 -33.88
N LEU A 453 -8.10 2.26 -32.58
CA LEU A 453 -8.46 0.97 -31.98
C LEU A 453 -9.88 1.09 -31.41
N ASN A 454 -10.89 0.65 -32.15
CA ASN A 454 -12.28 0.80 -31.72
C ASN A 454 -12.67 -0.17 -30.60
N ALA A 455 -13.70 0.17 -29.83
CA ALA A 455 -14.33 -0.80 -28.94
C ALA A 455 -14.98 -1.94 -29.75
N ALA A 456 -15.31 -3.03 -29.05
CA ALA A 456 -16.17 -4.06 -29.61
C ALA A 456 -17.49 -3.44 -30.04
N ASN A 457 -17.85 -3.59 -31.31
CA ASN A 457 -19.07 -3.04 -31.89
C ASN A 457 -19.47 -3.84 -33.14
N ASN A 458 -20.77 -3.89 -33.44
CA ASN A 458 -21.31 -4.50 -34.66
C ASN A 458 -20.85 -5.95 -34.89
N GLY A 459 -20.69 -6.74 -33.82
CA GLY A 459 -20.23 -8.12 -33.89
C GLY A 459 -18.72 -8.30 -34.05
N PHE A 460 -17.93 -7.22 -34.11
CA PHE A 460 -16.48 -7.28 -34.11
C PHE A 460 -15.90 -7.18 -32.70
N ALA A 461 -14.76 -7.85 -32.47
CA ALA A 461 -14.16 -7.98 -31.14
C ALA A 461 -13.63 -6.66 -30.56
N GLY A 462 -13.41 -5.64 -31.39
CA GLY A 462 -12.73 -4.41 -30.99
C GLY A 462 -11.23 -4.59 -30.78
N GLY A 463 -10.51 -3.49 -30.57
CA GLY A 463 -9.05 -3.46 -30.52
C GLY A 463 -8.41 -3.73 -31.87
N GLY A 464 -7.09 -3.95 -31.87
CA GLY A 464 -6.34 -4.25 -33.09
C GLY A 464 -5.03 -4.97 -32.80
N THR A 465 -4.60 -5.80 -33.75
CA THR A 465 -3.31 -6.49 -33.68
C THR A 465 -2.32 -5.89 -34.67
N ILE A 466 -1.13 -5.52 -34.19
CA ILE A 466 0.03 -5.24 -35.04
C ILE A 466 0.94 -6.46 -34.98
N ASP A 467 0.99 -7.20 -36.08
CA ASP A 467 1.83 -8.37 -36.25
C ASP A 467 3.11 -8.00 -37.00
N THR A 468 4.21 -8.04 -36.27
CA THR A 468 5.54 -7.72 -36.78
C THR A 468 6.12 -8.81 -37.65
N ASN A 469 5.64 -10.05 -37.58
CA ASN A 469 6.09 -11.18 -38.42
C ASN A 469 7.62 -11.21 -38.63
N GLY A 470 8.37 -11.13 -37.54
CA GLY A 470 9.84 -11.20 -37.49
C GLY A 470 10.58 -9.92 -37.88
N VAL A 471 9.87 -8.89 -38.37
CA VAL A 471 10.47 -7.62 -38.83
C VAL A 471 10.39 -6.51 -37.77
N GLN A 472 11.05 -5.39 -38.04
CA GLN A 472 11.03 -4.22 -37.16
C GLN A 472 10.26 -3.06 -37.80
N THR A 473 9.41 -2.40 -37.02
CA THR A 473 8.65 -1.22 -37.46
C THR A 473 8.55 -0.18 -36.33
N THR A 474 8.51 1.09 -36.71
CA THR A 474 8.21 2.21 -35.81
C THR A 474 6.87 2.83 -36.15
N VAL A 475 6.06 3.07 -35.12
CA VAL A 475 4.84 3.87 -35.18
C VAL A 475 5.09 5.16 -34.41
N ALA A 476 5.19 6.27 -35.15
CA ALA A 476 5.59 7.57 -34.62
C ALA A 476 4.41 8.43 -34.15
N GLN A 477 3.24 8.16 -34.69
CA GLN A 477 1.97 8.76 -34.31
C GLN A 477 1.38 8.09 -33.06
N GLY A 478 0.48 8.79 -32.39
CA GLY A 478 -0.34 8.22 -31.32
C GLY A 478 -1.49 7.38 -31.87
N MET A 479 -1.78 6.26 -31.22
CA MET A 479 -3.00 5.47 -31.43
C MET A 479 -4.07 5.90 -30.42
N ALA A 480 -5.33 5.97 -30.86
CA ALA A 480 -6.48 6.38 -30.05
C ALA A 480 -7.61 5.36 -30.12
N GLY A 481 -8.66 5.53 -29.31
CA GLY A 481 -9.88 4.71 -29.32
C GLY A 481 -10.10 3.88 -28.05
N ALA A 482 -11.22 3.16 -27.96
CA ALA A 482 -11.59 2.44 -26.74
C ALA A 482 -11.09 0.99 -26.67
N GLY A 483 -10.60 0.43 -27.78
CA GLY A 483 -10.07 -0.93 -27.88
C GLY A 483 -8.65 -1.08 -27.34
N GLY A 484 -8.21 -2.33 -27.17
CA GLY A 484 -6.84 -2.68 -26.76
C GLY A 484 -5.90 -2.89 -27.95
N LEU A 485 -4.60 -2.81 -27.67
CA LEU A 485 -3.52 -3.10 -28.63
C LEU A 485 -2.96 -4.50 -28.37
N THR A 486 -2.91 -5.33 -29.40
CA THR A 486 -2.14 -6.59 -29.39
C THR A 486 -0.90 -6.44 -30.27
N VAL A 487 0.26 -6.80 -29.73
CA VAL A 487 1.52 -6.91 -30.48
C VAL A 487 1.81 -8.38 -30.68
N ALA A 488 2.02 -8.78 -31.93
CA ALA A 488 2.29 -10.16 -32.30
C ALA A 488 3.58 -10.27 -33.13
N ASP A 489 4.10 -11.49 -33.16
CA ASP A 489 5.16 -11.91 -34.07
C ASP A 489 4.82 -13.32 -34.57
N SER A 490 4.14 -13.39 -35.72
CA SER A 490 3.72 -14.67 -36.32
C SER A 490 4.86 -15.48 -36.93
N SER A 491 6.07 -14.92 -37.05
CA SER A 491 7.20 -15.63 -37.66
C SER A 491 7.70 -16.78 -36.78
N GLY A 492 7.41 -16.73 -35.47
CA GLY A 492 7.93 -17.67 -34.47
C GLY A 492 9.40 -17.47 -34.10
N THR A 493 10.11 -16.49 -34.69
CA THR A 493 11.52 -16.22 -34.37
C THR A 493 11.70 -15.42 -33.08
N GLY A 494 10.68 -14.64 -32.69
CA GLY A 494 10.73 -13.71 -31.56
C GLY A 494 11.57 -12.46 -31.84
N THR A 495 12.04 -12.26 -33.07
CA THR A 495 12.86 -11.11 -33.47
C THR A 495 12.03 -9.90 -33.87
N GLY A 496 10.72 -10.07 -34.05
CA GLY A 496 9.80 -9.00 -34.39
C GLY A 496 9.78 -7.89 -33.35
N LYS A 497 9.82 -6.62 -33.79
CA LYS A 497 9.88 -5.45 -32.90
C LYS A 497 8.97 -4.33 -33.36
N LEU A 498 8.03 -3.94 -32.50
CA LEU A 498 7.24 -2.72 -32.63
C LEU A 498 7.82 -1.64 -31.72
N THR A 499 8.29 -0.54 -32.31
CA THR A 499 8.74 0.64 -31.56
C THR A 499 7.66 1.73 -31.61
N LEU A 500 7.21 2.19 -30.44
CA LEU A 500 6.24 3.27 -30.31
C LEU A 500 6.94 4.54 -29.83
N THR A 501 6.99 5.57 -30.67
CA THR A 501 7.52 6.90 -30.29
C THR A 501 6.44 7.95 -30.13
N GLY A 502 5.21 7.67 -30.58
CA GLY A 502 4.02 8.49 -30.30
C GLY A 502 3.44 8.26 -28.91
N ALA A 503 2.73 9.27 -28.38
CA ALA A 503 1.94 9.12 -27.16
C ALA A 503 0.62 8.44 -27.50
N ASN A 504 0.37 7.27 -26.92
CA ASN A 504 -0.85 6.52 -27.16
C ASN A 504 -1.93 6.88 -26.13
N THR A 505 -3.20 6.93 -26.57
CA THR A 505 -4.36 7.37 -25.78
C THR A 505 -5.52 6.38 -25.82
N TYR A 506 -5.31 5.19 -26.39
CA TYR A 506 -6.34 4.16 -26.38
C TYR A 506 -6.67 3.70 -24.96
N ALA A 507 -7.93 3.34 -24.70
CA ALA A 507 -8.41 3.02 -23.34
C ALA A 507 -8.26 1.54 -22.97
N GLY A 508 -8.22 0.62 -23.94
CA GLY A 508 -8.02 -0.80 -23.68
C GLY A 508 -6.60 -1.12 -23.21
N GLY A 509 -6.40 -2.29 -22.60
CA GLY A 509 -5.05 -2.75 -22.20
C GLY A 509 -4.17 -3.12 -23.39
N THR A 510 -2.90 -3.41 -23.11
CA THR A 510 -1.93 -3.89 -24.10
C THR A 510 -1.67 -5.39 -23.90
N THR A 511 -1.61 -6.16 -24.97
CA THR A 511 -1.11 -7.55 -24.95
C THR A 511 0.10 -7.67 -25.86
N ILE A 512 1.20 -8.20 -25.34
CA ILE A 512 2.37 -8.60 -26.13
C ILE A 512 2.28 -10.12 -26.22
N ALA A 513 1.75 -10.62 -27.34
CA ALA A 513 1.61 -12.06 -27.58
C ALA A 513 2.96 -12.72 -27.85
N ALA A 514 3.82 -12.05 -28.62
CA ALA A 514 5.19 -12.46 -28.95
C ALA A 514 6.02 -11.25 -29.42
N GLY A 515 7.33 -11.43 -29.59
CA GLY A 515 8.24 -10.38 -30.04
C GLY A 515 8.50 -9.29 -28.99
N THR A 516 8.96 -8.13 -29.44
CA THR A 516 9.30 -6.97 -28.59
C THR A 516 8.36 -5.79 -28.85
N LEU A 517 7.77 -5.25 -27.79
CA LEU A 517 7.20 -3.91 -27.77
C LEU A 517 8.18 -2.96 -27.09
N GLN A 518 8.69 -1.96 -27.82
CA GLN A 518 9.56 -0.92 -27.28
C GLN A 518 8.83 0.42 -27.17
N LEU A 519 8.90 1.04 -26.00
CA LEU A 519 8.37 2.37 -25.71
C LEU A 519 9.51 3.40 -25.78
N GLY A 520 9.42 4.29 -26.76
CA GLY A 520 10.44 5.28 -27.10
C GLY A 520 11.61 4.72 -27.90
N ASN A 521 12.48 5.62 -28.35
CA ASN A 521 13.70 5.34 -29.11
C ASN A 521 14.91 6.11 -28.55
N GLY A 522 14.93 6.38 -27.25
CA GLY A 522 15.93 7.20 -26.56
C GLY A 522 15.56 8.70 -26.45
N GLY A 523 14.52 9.17 -27.15
CA GLY A 523 13.97 10.54 -27.01
C GLY A 523 13.18 10.74 -25.71
N THR A 524 12.24 11.71 -25.66
CA THR A 524 11.30 12.00 -24.53
C THR A 524 9.86 11.46 -24.73
N SER A 525 9.57 10.83 -25.87
CA SER A 525 8.22 10.36 -26.24
C SER A 525 8.09 8.85 -26.45
N GLY A 526 6.86 8.34 -26.42
CA GLY A 526 6.54 6.92 -26.54
C GLY A 526 5.92 6.39 -25.26
N SER A 527 4.63 6.05 -25.32
CA SER A 527 3.88 5.57 -24.15
C SER A 527 2.81 4.57 -24.57
N ILE A 528 2.31 3.78 -23.62
CA ILE A 528 1.07 3.01 -23.73
C ILE A 528 0.22 3.31 -22.49
N VAL A 529 -1.03 2.86 -22.50
CA VAL A 529 -2.00 3.10 -21.42
C VAL A 529 -2.49 1.76 -20.87
N GLY A 530 -2.77 1.71 -19.57
CA GLY A 530 -3.40 0.56 -18.93
C GLY A 530 -2.45 -0.60 -18.62
N ASN A 531 -3.04 -1.74 -18.26
CA ASN A 531 -2.30 -2.96 -17.91
C ASN A 531 -1.69 -3.62 -19.15
N VAL A 532 -0.59 -4.36 -18.94
CA VAL A 532 0.11 -5.10 -19.99
C VAL A 532 0.12 -6.58 -19.66
N THR A 533 -0.47 -7.41 -20.54
CA THR A 533 -0.22 -8.85 -20.56
C THR A 533 0.99 -9.11 -21.45
N ASN A 534 2.14 -9.43 -20.86
CA ASN A 534 3.41 -9.58 -21.53
C ASN A 534 3.84 -11.05 -21.64
N ASN A 535 3.80 -11.62 -22.84
CA ASN A 535 4.35 -12.94 -23.17
C ASN A 535 5.59 -12.86 -24.08
N GLY A 536 6.04 -11.64 -24.42
CA GLY A 536 7.25 -11.37 -25.20
C GLY A 536 8.24 -10.54 -24.38
N ILE A 537 8.65 -9.40 -24.93
CA ILE A 537 9.53 -8.43 -24.25
C ILE A 537 8.89 -7.05 -24.27
N LEU A 538 8.72 -6.44 -23.09
CA LEU A 538 8.38 -5.02 -22.96
C LEU A 538 9.65 -4.23 -22.67
N THR A 539 9.99 -3.28 -23.54
CA THR A 539 11.22 -2.48 -23.43
C THR A 539 10.91 -1.00 -23.23
N PHE A 540 11.50 -0.38 -22.21
CA PHE A 540 11.48 1.06 -21.97
C PHE A 540 12.78 1.69 -22.47
N ASN A 541 12.70 2.50 -23.52
CA ASN A 541 13.83 3.26 -24.09
C ASN A 541 13.52 4.77 -24.04
N ARG A 542 13.43 5.28 -22.82
CA ARG A 542 13.10 6.67 -22.49
C ARG A 542 14.31 7.37 -21.85
N SER A 543 14.62 8.61 -22.24
CA SER A 543 15.70 9.40 -21.61
C SER A 543 15.25 10.26 -20.43
N ASP A 544 13.95 10.42 -20.21
CA ASP A 544 13.35 11.15 -19.10
C ASP A 544 12.81 10.19 -18.02
N THR A 545 12.16 10.76 -17.00
CA THR A 545 11.47 9.97 -15.98
C THR A 545 10.05 9.68 -16.45
N VAL A 546 9.70 8.40 -16.60
CA VAL A 546 8.35 7.94 -16.94
C VAL A 546 7.77 7.14 -15.77
N THR A 547 6.57 7.51 -15.32
CA THR A 547 5.80 6.69 -14.37
C THR A 547 4.85 5.78 -15.15
N PHE A 548 4.98 4.48 -14.95
CA PHE A 548 4.10 3.48 -15.54
C PHE A 548 3.17 2.90 -14.45
N PRO A 549 1.87 3.23 -14.47
CA PRO A 549 0.92 2.80 -13.45
C PRO A 549 0.28 1.43 -13.73
N GLY A 550 0.35 0.94 -14.97
CA GLY A 550 -0.25 -0.34 -15.33
C GLY A 550 0.45 -1.52 -14.67
N THR A 551 -0.32 -2.56 -14.34
CA THR A 551 0.24 -3.86 -13.95
C THR A 551 0.77 -4.59 -15.18
N ILE A 552 2.02 -5.06 -15.11
CA ILE A 552 2.63 -5.94 -16.10
C ILE A 552 2.53 -7.39 -15.58
N SER A 553 1.90 -8.27 -16.35
CA SER A 553 1.70 -9.69 -16.05
C SER A 553 2.22 -10.57 -17.20
N GLY A 554 2.19 -11.90 -17.03
CA GLY A 554 2.54 -12.86 -18.09
C GLY A 554 3.97 -13.43 -18.00
N ALA A 555 4.34 -14.28 -18.96
CA ALA A 555 5.60 -15.01 -18.92
C ALA A 555 6.82 -14.23 -19.47
N GLY A 556 6.58 -13.07 -20.08
CA GLY A 556 7.57 -12.27 -20.78
C GLY A 556 8.54 -11.50 -19.87
N ALA A 557 9.56 -10.92 -20.48
CA ALA A 557 10.61 -10.14 -19.82
C ALA A 557 10.37 -8.63 -19.93
N VAL A 558 10.96 -7.86 -19.00
CA VAL A 558 10.96 -6.39 -19.03
C VAL A 558 12.39 -5.85 -19.14
N ASN A 559 12.63 -4.93 -20.06
CA ASN A 559 13.93 -4.32 -20.30
C ASN A 559 13.89 -2.80 -20.09
N GLN A 560 14.75 -2.28 -19.22
CA GLN A 560 15.05 -0.85 -19.10
C GLN A 560 16.35 -0.57 -19.86
N ILE A 561 16.27 0.14 -20.99
CA ILE A 561 17.43 0.41 -21.86
C ILE A 561 17.67 1.91 -22.13
N GLY A 562 16.74 2.76 -21.73
CA GLY A 562 16.87 4.22 -21.87
C GLY A 562 17.69 4.82 -20.72
N ALA A 563 18.33 5.96 -20.98
CA ALA A 563 19.15 6.66 -19.98
C ALA A 563 18.34 7.28 -18.82
N GLY A 564 17.02 7.37 -18.96
CA GLY A 564 16.12 7.96 -17.97
C GLY A 564 15.71 6.99 -16.85
N THR A 565 14.60 7.32 -16.19
CA THR A 565 14.07 6.53 -15.06
C THR A 565 12.70 5.98 -15.41
N THR A 566 12.52 4.66 -15.37
CA THR A 566 11.18 4.06 -15.40
C THR A 566 10.73 3.78 -13.97
N VAL A 567 9.66 4.42 -13.54
CA VAL A 567 9.03 4.24 -12.22
C VAL A 567 7.83 3.31 -12.36
N LEU A 568 7.94 2.11 -11.82
CA LEU A 568 6.82 1.14 -11.79
C LEU A 568 6.03 1.32 -10.50
N THR A 569 4.75 1.70 -10.62
CA THR A 569 3.84 1.85 -9.47
C THR A 569 2.77 0.75 -9.40
N GLY A 570 2.62 -0.04 -10.46
CA GLY A 570 1.79 -1.26 -10.47
C GLY A 570 2.43 -2.43 -9.70
N ALA A 571 1.60 -3.37 -9.24
CA ALA A 571 2.06 -4.62 -8.64
C ALA A 571 2.32 -5.67 -9.73
N ASN A 572 3.53 -5.68 -10.29
CA ASN A 572 3.84 -6.48 -11.47
C ASN A 572 4.10 -7.95 -11.13
N THR A 573 3.52 -8.85 -11.92
CA THR A 573 3.55 -10.31 -11.69
C THR A 573 4.19 -11.08 -12.83
N TYR A 574 4.88 -10.41 -13.76
CA TYR A 574 5.56 -11.06 -14.88
C TYR A 574 6.75 -11.91 -14.40
N THR A 575 6.98 -13.05 -15.06
CA THR A 575 7.97 -14.05 -14.59
C THR A 575 9.23 -14.15 -15.44
N GLY A 576 9.29 -13.54 -16.63
CA GLY A 576 10.43 -13.65 -17.55
C GLY A 576 11.70 -12.90 -17.11
N GLY A 577 11.70 -12.28 -15.93
CA GLY A 577 12.82 -11.52 -15.38
C GLY A 577 12.92 -10.10 -15.92
N THR A 578 13.88 -9.35 -15.38
CA THR A 578 14.09 -7.93 -15.70
C THR A 578 15.54 -7.67 -16.06
N THR A 579 15.81 -6.92 -17.13
CA THR A 579 17.15 -6.44 -17.47
C THR A 579 17.20 -4.92 -17.42
N ILE A 580 18.15 -4.36 -16.68
CA ILE A 580 18.43 -2.92 -16.65
C ILE A 580 19.76 -2.72 -17.36
N ALA A 581 19.72 -2.33 -18.63
CA ALA A 581 20.91 -2.10 -19.45
C ALA A 581 21.46 -0.66 -19.29
N ALA A 582 20.60 0.32 -19.06
CA ALA A 582 20.95 1.72 -18.84
C ALA A 582 19.90 2.43 -18.00
N GLY A 583 20.25 3.58 -17.41
CA GLY A 583 19.33 4.40 -16.62
C GLY A 583 18.88 3.72 -15.32
N THR A 584 17.70 4.11 -14.82
CA THR A 584 17.16 3.59 -13.55
C THR A 584 15.84 2.87 -13.76
N LEU A 585 15.70 1.70 -13.16
CA LEU A 585 14.39 1.13 -12.86
C LEU A 585 14.08 1.41 -11.38
N GLN A 586 12.98 2.13 -11.13
CA GLN A 586 12.52 2.45 -9.79
C GLN A 586 11.24 1.68 -9.47
N LEU A 587 11.20 1.01 -8.32
CA LEU A 587 10.02 0.33 -7.80
C LEU A 587 9.37 1.20 -6.72
N GLY A 588 8.16 1.68 -7.00
CA GLY A 588 7.43 2.62 -6.15
C GLY A 588 7.82 4.08 -6.36
N ASN A 589 7.03 4.98 -5.77
CA ASN A 589 7.20 6.44 -5.84
C ASN A 589 6.98 7.10 -4.46
N GLY A 590 7.40 6.42 -3.40
CA GLY A 590 7.21 6.81 -2.00
C GLY A 590 5.89 6.29 -1.40
N GLY A 591 4.99 5.73 -2.21
CA GLY A 591 3.78 5.05 -1.76
C GLY A 591 3.98 3.59 -1.32
N THR A 592 2.87 2.83 -1.27
CA THR A 592 2.83 1.41 -0.90
C THR A 592 2.58 0.49 -2.09
N SER A 593 2.84 0.95 -3.31
CA SER A 593 2.68 0.19 -4.55
C SER A 593 3.95 0.25 -5.39
N GLY A 594 4.07 -0.60 -6.41
CA GLY A 594 5.29 -0.77 -7.20
C GLY A 594 6.10 -1.98 -6.74
N SER A 595 6.00 -3.09 -7.46
CA SER A 595 6.73 -4.32 -7.18
C SER A 595 6.96 -5.12 -8.47
N ILE A 596 7.94 -6.03 -8.43
CA ILE A 596 8.19 -7.06 -9.46
C ILE A 596 8.53 -8.38 -8.75
N VAL A 597 8.36 -9.53 -9.41
CA VAL A 597 8.55 -10.86 -8.80
C VAL A 597 9.80 -11.62 -9.29
N GLY A 598 10.26 -11.36 -10.52
CA GLY A 598 11.41 -12.06 -11.11
C GLY A 598 12.77 -11.46 -10.71
N GLY A 599 13.84 -12.20 -11.02
CA GLY A 599 15.22 -11.72 -10.87
C GLY A 599 15.54 -10.51 -11.76
N VAL A 600 16.57 -9.75 -11.38
CA VAL A 600 17.02 -8.54 -12.06
C VAL A 600 18.49 -8.68 -12.47
N THR A 601 18.76 -8.59 -13.77
CA THR A 601 20.11 -8.33 -14.31
C THR A 601 20.30 -6.82 -14.33
N ASN A 602 20.96 -6.29 -13.32
CA ASN A 602 21.16 -4.86 -13.10
C ASN A 602 22.55 -4.42 -13.60
N ASN A 603 22.62 -3.75 -14.74
CA ASN A 603 23.87 -3.18 -15.28
C ASN A 603 23.95 -1.66 -15.13
N SER A 604 22.95 -1.00 -14.52
CA SER A 604 22.95 0.45 -14.32
C SER A 604 22.44 0.87 -12.93
N ALA A 605 21.13 0.99 -12.70
CA ALA A 605 20.59 1.26 -11.36
C ALA A 605 19.21 0.62 -11.12
N LEU A 606 19.06 -0.06 -9.98
CA LEU A 606 17.79 -0.50 -9.41
C LEU A 606 17.51 0.29 -8.14
N THR A 607 16.36 0.96 -8.08
CA THR A 607 15.99 1.83 -6.96
C THR A 607 14.68 1.38 -6.33
N PHE A 608 14.64 1.37 -5.00
CA PHE A 608 13.46 1.05 -4.20
C PHE A 608 12.98 2.30 -3.47
N ASP A 609 11.76 2.74 -3.79
CA ASP A 609 11.13 3.93 -3.22
C ASP A 609 9.72 3.58 -2.70
N ARG A 610 9.69 2.87 -1.57
CA ARG A 610 8.48 2.41 -0.89
C ARG A 610 8.44 2.89 0.54
N SER A 611 7.25 3.20 1.04
CA SER A 611 7.01 3.62 2.44
C SER A 611 6.60 2.47 3.37
N ASP A 612 6.23 1.32 2.82
CA ASP A 612 5.87 0.12 3.57
C ASP A 612 6.96 -0.97 3.54
N THR A 613 6.67 -2.12 4.14
CA THR A 613 7.55 -3.29 4.03
C THR A 613 7.22 -4.06 2.77
N LEU A 614 8.20 -4.25 1.88
CA LEU A 614 8.09 -5.14 0.72
C LEU A 614 9.21 -6.19 0.76
N THR A 615 8.83 -7.45 0.58
CA THR A 615 9.80 -8.52 0.30
C THR A 615 10.02 -8.63 -1.20
N PHE A 616 11.25 -8.39 -1.64
CA PHE A 616 11.68 -8.62 -3.00
C PHE A 616 12.26 -10.03 -3.15
N PRO A 617 11.56 -10.96 -3.85
CA PRO A 617 11.94 -12.37 -3.91
C PRO A 617 13.02 -12.68 -4.96
N GLY A 618 13.25 -11.81 -5.93
CA GLY A 618 14.20 -12.02 -7.02
C GLY A 618 15.66 -11.92 -6.57
N THR A 619 16.55 -12.56 -7.32
CA THR A 619 17.99 -12.32 -7.22
C THR A 619 18.37 -11.08 -8.05
N ILE A 620 19.34 -10.31 -7.57
CA ILE A 620 19.93 -9.17 -8.26
C ILE A 620 21.36 -9.57 -8.65
N SER A 621 21.69 -9.39 -9.93
CA SER A 621 23.01 -9.65 -10.51
C SER A 621 23.48 -8.46 -11.37
N GLY A 622 24.71 -8.49 -11.89
CA GLY A 622 25.25 -7.45 -12.76
C GLY A 622 26.10 -6.39 -12.04
N THR A 623 26.45 -5.32 -12.74
CA THR A 623 27.40 -4.30 -12.26
C THR A 623 26.76 -2.99 -11.77
N GLY A 624 25.43 -2.89 -11.85
CA GLY A 624 24.67 -1.68 -11.53
C GLY A 624 24.50 -1.44 -10.04
N ALA A 625 24.20 -0.19 -9.68
CA ALA A 625 23.93 0.23 -8.31
C ALA A 625 22.56 -0.25 -7.81
N VAL A 626 22.45 -0.45 -6.50
CA VAL A 626 21.19 -0.74 -5.81
C VAL A 626 20.92 0.36 -4.78
N ASN A 627 19.78 1.05 -4.88
CA ASN A 627 19.47 2.18 -4.02
C ASN A 627 18.19 1.94 -3.21
N GLN A 628 18.26 2.08 -1.90
CA GLN A 628 17.09 2.16 -1.01
C GLN A 628 16.88 3.62 -0.63
N ILE A 629 15.82 4.24 -1.18
CA ILE A 629 15.52 5.67 -0.97
C ILE A 629 14.16 5.91 -0.29
N GLY A 630 13.30 4.90 -0.26
CA GLY A 630 11.99 4.97 0.42
C GLY A 630 12.11 4.82 1.94
N THR A 631 11.15 5.39 2.66
CA THR A 631 11.11 5.37 4.14
C THR A 631 10.73 4.02 4.75
N GLY A 632 10.26 3.08 3.93
CA GLY A 632 9.81 1.75 4.32
C GLY A 632 10.95 0.75 4.52
N THR A 633 10.61 -0.55 4.49
CA THR A 633 11.57 -1.66 4.63
C THR A 633 11.60 -2.51 3.37
N MET A 634 12.72 -2.52 2.64
CA MET A 634 12.94 -3.46 1.55
C MET A 634 13.64 -4.70 2.09
N VAL A 635 12.97 -5.86 2.03
CA VAL A 635 13.54 -7.16 2.42
C VAL A 635 14.05 -7.87 1.18
N LEU A 636 15.36 -8.05 1.06
CA LEU A 636 15.97 -8.81 -0.04
C LEU A 636 15.97 -10.31 0.29
N ALA A 637 15.11 -11.08 -0.40
CA ALA A 637 14.97 -12.52 -0.16
C ALA A 637 15.73 -13.41 -1.17
N GLY A 638 16.33 -12.83 -2.21
CA GLY A 638 17.24 -13.52 -3.13
C GLY A 638 18.70 -13.47 -2.67
N ALA A 639 19.49 -14.50 -3.00
CA ALA A 639 20.95 -14.48 -2.85
C ALA A 639 21.56 -13.69 -4.02
N ASN A 640 22.19 -12.56 -3.72
CA ASN A 640 22.53 -11.53 -4.69
C ASN A 640 24.02 -11.55 -5.09
N THR A 641 24.31 -11.34 -6.37
CA THR A 641 25.66 -11.43 -6.95
C THR A 641 26.11 -10.15 -7.66
N TYR A 642 25.35 -9.06 -7.54
CA TYR A 642 25.70 -7.78 -8.15
C TYR A 642 26.94 -7.12 -7.48
N THR A 643 27.71 -6.37 -8.26
CA THR A 643 28.96 -5.75 -7.80
C THR A 643 28.92 -4.23 -7.70
N GLY A 644 27.91 -3.58 -8.27
CA GLY A 644 27.73 -2.14 -8.13
C GLY A 644 27.38 -1.75 -6.70
N ALA A 645 27.65 -0.49 -6.35
CA ALA A 645 27.47 0.02 -4.99
C ALA A 645 26.01 -0.10 -4.50
N THR A 646 25.82 -0.38 -3.22
CA THR A 646 24.52 -0.31 -2.55
C THR A 646 24.44 0.92 -1.66
N THR A 647 23.45 1.78 -1.89
CA THR A 647 23.23 2.98 -1.07
C THR A 647 21.90 2.86 -0.33
N VAL A 648 21.92 3.07 0.98
CA VAL A 648 20.73 3.15 1.84
C VAL A 648 20.60 4.57 2.34
N SER A 649 19.79 5.36 1.63
CA SER A 649 19.62 6.79 1.93
C SER A 649 18.50 7.07 2.94
N ALA A 650 17.45 6.25 2.92
CA ALA A 650 16.35 6.31 3.88
C ALA A 650 15.78 4.92 4.18
N GLY A 651 14.95 4.81 5.21
CA GLY A 651 14.26 3.57 5.54
C GLY A 651 15.21 2.42 5.90
N THR A 652 14.80 1.18 5.65
CA THR A 652 15.58 -0.02 5.98
C THR A 652 15.80 -0.91 4.75
N LEU A 653 17.05 -1.28 4.49
CA LEU A 653 17.40 -2.42 3.63
C LEU A 653 17.69 -3.62 4.53
N GLN A 654 16.84 -4.65 4.45
CA GLN A 654 16.87 -5.80 5.35
C GLN A 654 17.24 -7.08 4.60
N ALA A 655 18.05 -7.94 5.21
CA ALA A 655 18.32 -9.28 4.71
C ALA A 655 17.13 -10.23 4.98
N GLY A 656 16.66 -10.91 3.93
CA GLY A 656 15.67 -11.99 4.02
C GLY A 656 16.28 -13.40 3.88
N THR A 657 17.51 -13.52 3.41
CA THR A 657 18.23 -14.78 3.20
C THR A 657 19.75 -14.61 3.34
N SER A 658 20.51 -15.70 3.41
CA SER A 658 21.98 -15.65 3.35
C SER A 658 22.44 -15.18 1.97
N GLY A 659 23.37 -14.23 1.92
CA GLY A 659 23.81 -13.60 0.68
C GLY A 659 22.82 -12.58 0.11
N ALA A 660 21.82 -12.14 0.90
CA ALA A 660 20.95 -11.03 0.55
C ALA A 660 21.74 -9.73 0.35
N PHE A 661 22.75 -9.48 1.18
CA PHE A 661 23.74 -8.45 0.91
C PHE A 661 24.81 -9.05 0.01
N SER A 662 25.01 -8.45 -1.17
CA SER A 662 25.92 -9.05 -2.13
C SER A 662 27.38 -8.94 -1.64
N PRO A 663 28.14 -10.05 -1.57
CA PRO A 663 29.54 -10.02 -1.16
C PRO A 663 30.45 -9.22 -2.10
N GLY A 664 29.99 -8.93 -3.32
CA GLY A 664 30.71 -8.13 -4.31
C GLY A 664 30.40 -6.62 -4.27
N SER A 665 29.48 -6.18 -3.41
CA SER A 665 28.99 -4.80 -3.35
C SER A 665 29.57 -4.03 -2.16
N ASN A 666 29.96 -2.76 -2.40
CA ASN A 666 30.25 -1.80 -1.35
C ASN A 666 28.96 -1.11 -0.89
N PHE A 667 28.71 -1.11 0.42
CA PHE A 667 27.53 -0.51 1.03
C PHE A 667 27.83 0.87 1.59
N THR A 668 26.92 1.82 1.38
CA THR A 668 26.90 3.13 2.03
C THR A 668 25.56 3.28 2.74
N VAL A 669 25.59 3.55 4.04
CA VAL A 669 24.40 3.79 4.86
C VAL A 669 24.42 5.24 5.31
N ASP A 670 23.57 6.06 4.71
CA ASP A 670 23.46 7.49 5.05
C ASP A 670 22.75 7.67 6.40
N SER A 671 22.81 8.88 6.96
CA SER A 671 22.23 9.18 8.29
C SER A 671 20.72 8.87 8.43
N GLY A 672 19.97 8.87 7.33
CA GLY A 672 18.55 8.49 7.30
C GLY A 672 18.28 6.99 7.06
N GLY A 673 19.32 6.23 6.72
CA GLY A 673 19.24 4.83 6.32
C GLY A 673 19.53 3.84 7.44
N THR A 674 18.95 2.64 7.29
CA THR A 674 19.21 1.48 8.15
C THR A 674 19.56 0.25 7.30
N LEU A 675 20.69 -0.40 7.60
CA LEU A 675 21.06 -1.70 7.04
C LEU A 675 20.88 -2.77 8.13
N ASP A 676 19.98 -3.73 7.92
CA ASP A 676 19.65 -4.75 8.93
C ASP A 676 19.90 -6.16 8.40
N ALA A 677 20.87 -6.87 9.00
CA ALA A 677 21.15 -8.26 8.66
C ALA A 677 20.10 -9.24 9.23
N ASN A 678 19.16 -8.76 10.05
CA ASN A 678 17.96 -9.49 10.50
C ASN A 678 18.25 -10.85 11.15
N GLY A 679 19.38 -10.96 11.85
CA GLY A 679 19.79 -12.21 12.48
C GLY A 679 20.48 -13.21 11.54
N ILE A 680 20.64 -12.88 10.25
CA ILE A 680 21.23 -13.75 9.23
C ILE A 680 22.67 -13.32 8.96
N ASN A 681 23.61 -14.26 8.85
CA ASN A 681 24.98 -13.94 8.52
C ASN A 681 25.07 -13.35 7.11
N GLN A 682 25.70 -12.18 6.97
CA GLN A 682 25.85 -11.46 5.70
C GLN A 682 27.31 -11.14 5.42
N THR A 683 27.62 -10.87 4.15
CA THR A 683 28.93 -10.39 3.71
C THR A 683 28.77 -9.20 2.77
N ALA A 684 29.58 -8.16 2.97
CA ALA A 684 29.72 -7.00 2.09
C ALA A 684 31.17 -6.84 1.63
N ALA A 685 31.39 -6.26 0.44
CA ALA A 685 32.74 -5.96 -0.06
C ALA A 685 33.36 -4.76 0.68
N GLY A 686 32.55 -3.85 1.19
CA GLY A 686 32.96 -2.66 1.94
C GLY A 686 31.74 -2.01 2.59
N LEU A 687 31.93 -1.21 3.63
CA LEU A 687 30.82 -0.57 4.34
C LEU A 687 31.20 0.82 4.87
N THR A 688 30.48 1.85 4.43
CA THR A 688 30.54 3.20 5.00
C THR A 688 29.28 3.45 5.84
N ASN A 689 29.46 3.88 7.09
CA ASN A 689 28.38 3.95 8.07
C ASN A 689 28.19 5.36 8.66
N ALA A 690 27.20 6.09 8.15
CA ALA A 690 26.69 7.33 8.76
C ALA A 690 25.32 7.15 9.44
N GLY A 691 24.58 6.07 9.14
CA GLY A 691 23.26 5.75 9.68
C GLY A 691 23.27 4.65 10.75
N LEU A 692 22.28 3.75 10.69
CA LEU A 692 22.18 2.58 11.57
C LEU A 692 22.52 1.30 10.81
N VAL A 693 23.53 0.57 11.28
CA VAL A 693 23.79 -0.81 10.86
C VAL A 693 23.41 -1.72 12.01
N ALA A 694 22.63 -2.77 11.76
CA ALA A 694 22.22 -3.73 12.76
C ALA A 694 22.50 -5.15 12.28
N THR A 695 23.05 -6.00 13.15
CA THR A 695 23.12 -7.44 12.92
C THR A 695 21.75 -8.09 13.08
N ASN A 696 20.96 -7.60 14.03
CA ASN A 696 19.57 -7.98 14.21
C ASN A 696 18.81 -6.84 14.90
N LEU A 697 18.10 -6.02 14.11
CA LEU A 697 17.47 -4.80 14.62
C LEU A 697 16.37 -5.06 15.65
N ARG A 698 15.55 -6.09 15.43
CA ARG A 698 14.33 -6.37 16.23
C ARG A 698 14.34 -7.72 16.94
N GLY A 699 15.17 -8.66 16.53
CA GLY A 699 15.26 -9.99 17.15
C GLY A 699 16.11 -9.99 18.41
N ASN A 700 15.98 -11.08 19.18
CA ASN A 700 16.68 -11.31 20.45
C ASN A 700 17.64 -12.51 20.33
N SER A 701 18.17 -12.78 19.13
CA SER A 701 19.22 -13.78 18.93
C SER A 701 20.60 -13.13 19.07
N VAL A 702 21.58 -13.93 19.45
CA VAL A 702 23.00 -13.58 19.48
C VAL A 702 23.78 -14.51 18.56
N GLY A 703 24.90 -14.04 18.01
CA GLY A 703 25.81 -14.83 17.19
C GLY A 703 25.74 -14.51 15.69
N THR A 704 24.95 -13.52 15.29
CA THR A 704 24.88 -13.07 13.90
C THR A 704 26.15 -12.31 13.51
N THR A 705 26.69 -12.61 12.34
CA THR A 705 27.89 -11.95 11.82
C THR A 705 27.58 -11.09 10.59
N LEU A 706 28.05 -9.85 10.62
CA LEU A 706 28.16 -9.02 9.42
C LEU A 706 29.64 -8.98 9.03
N THR A 707 29.99 -9.66 7.94
CA THR A 707 31.38 -9.70 7.45
C THR A 707 31.62 -8.59 6.43
N VAL A 708 32.70 -7.84 6.57
CA VAL A 708 33.16 -6.83 5.61
C VAL A 708 34.53 -7.27 5.10
N ALA A 709 34.61 -7.62 3.82
CA ALA A 709 35.82 -8.13 3.18
C ALA A 709 36.82 -7.02 2.81
N GLY A 710 36.37 -5.78 2.67
CA GLY A 710 37.19 -4.60 2.42
C GLY A 710 37.15 -3.63 3.59
N ASN A 711 37.15 -2.33 3.28
CA ASN A 711 37.22 -1.29 4.30
C ASN A 711 35.86 -1.07 4.99
N TYR A 712 35.94 -0.79 6.29
CA TYR A 712 34.83 -0.29 7.11
C TYR A 712 35.12 1.17 7.49
N VAL A 713 34.28 2.10 7.07
CA VAL A 713 34.49 3.53 7.33
C VAL A 713 33.34 4.08 8.16
N GLY A 714 33.61 4.38 9.43
CA GLY A 714 32.63 5.01 10.32
C GLY A 714 32.55 6.52 10.12
N GLN A 715 31.35 7.05 9.90
CA GLN A 715 31.08 8.48 9.71
C GLN A 715 30.13 8.99 10.82
N GLY A 716 30.30 8.52 12.05
CA GLY A 716 29.44 8.84 13.19
C GLY A 716 28.16 7.99 13.27
N GLY A 717 28.01 6.98 12.41
CA GLY A 717 26.89 6.05 12.45
C GLY A 717 26.92 5.11 13.67
N THR A 718 25.82 4.38 13.86
CA THR A 718 25.66 3.40 14.94
C THR A 718 25.73 1.98 14.37
N LEU A 719 26.42 1.08 15.08
CA LEU A 719 26.37 -0.37 14.84
C LEU A 719 25.70 -1.03 16.04
N ARG A 720 24.50 -1.57 15.86
CA ARG A 720 23.75 -2.30 16.89
C ARG A 720 24.11 -3.78 16.87
N LEU A 721 24.49 -4.30 18.03
CA LEU A 721 24.87 -5.69 18.24
C LEU A 721 24.07 -6.27 19.41
N ASN A 722 23.46 -7.44 19.21
CA ASN A 722 22.92 -8.21 20.32
C ASN A 722 24.06 -9.00 20.97
N THR A 723 24.19 -8.88 22.29
CA THR A 723 25.29 -9.51 23.03
C THR A 723 24.75 -10.15 24.29
N TYR A 724 25.15 -11.39 24.58
CA TYR A 724 24.99 -11.98 25.90
C TYR A 724 26.08 -11.40 26.80
N LEU A 725 25.76 -10.40 27.64
CA LEU A 725 26.73 -9.83 28.58
C LEU A 725 26.99 -10.81 29.73
N GLY A 726 28.12 -11.52 29.68
CA GLY A 726 28.54 -12.50 30.68
C GLY A 726 30.06 -12.55 30.82
N THR A 727 30.62 -13.75 30.95
CA THR A 727 32.08 -13.98 31.09
C THR A 727 32.81 -13.86 29.75
N ASP A 728 34.13 -14.09 29.75
CA ASP A 728 34.93 -14.16 28.53
C ASP A 728 34.33 -15.11 27.48
N GLY A 729 34.41 -14.71 26.20
CA GLY A 729 33.93 -15.53 25.10
C GLY A 729 32.41 -15.69 25.02
N SER A 730 31.64 -14.94 25.81
CA SER A 730 30.17 -14.96 25.74
C SER A 730 29.66 -14.73 24.30
N PRO A 731 28.54 -15.37 23.91
CA PRO A 731 27.98 -15.18 22.57
C PRO A 731 27.63 -13.72 22.29
N SER A 732 28.06 -13.24 21.13
CA SER A 732 27.74 -11.90 20.65
C SER A 732 27.53 -11.94 19.15
N ASP A 733 26.66 -11.07 18.68
CA ASP A 733 26.73 -10.58 17.32
C ASP A 733 28.06 -9.88 17.09
N LYS A 734 28.57 -9.95 15.86
CA LYS A 734 29.90 -9.41 15.51
C LYS A 734 29.89 -8.69 14.17
N LEU A 735 30.62 -7.58 14.12
CA LEU A 735 31.23 -7.10 12.88
C LEU A 735 32.53 -7.88 12.65
N VAL A 736 32.66 -8.56 11.52
CA VAL A 736 33.86 -9.31 11.14
C VAL A 736 34.56 -8.58 10.00
N LEU A 737 35.78 -8.11 10.23
CA LEU A 737 36.61 -7.45 9.23
C LEU A 737 37.60 -8.48 8.67
N LYS A 738 37.65 -8.65 7.34
CA LYS A 738 38.44 -9.71 6.70
C LYS A 738 39.37 -9.15 5.61
N GLY A 739 40.55 -8.68 6.00
CA GLY A 739 41.61 -8.18 5.11
C GLY A 739 41.66 -6.67 4.85
N GLY A 740 40.62 -5.89 5.20
CA GLY A 740 40.58 -4.42 5.03
C GLY A 740 40.89 -3.61 6.30
N ALA A 741 40.70 -2.28 6.23
CA ALA A 741 40.92 -1.36 7.34
C ALA A 741 39.60 -0.81 7.91
N ALA A 742 39.48 -0.71 9.24
CA ALA A 742 38.45 0.06 9.90
C ALA A 742 38.96 1.43 10.37
N SER A 743 38.32 2.50 9.91
CA SER A 743 38.68 3.88 10.19
C SER A 743 37.46 4.76 10.51
N GLY A 744 37.70 6.03 10.82
CA GLY A 744 36.66 6.97 11.23
C GLY A 744 36.14 6.67 12.63
N THR A 745 34.83 6.82 12.86
CA THR A 745 34.17 6.52 14.14
C THR A 745 32.78 5.92 13.93
N THR A 746 32.49 4.83 14.64
CA THR A 746 31.17 4.22 14.76
C THR A 746 30.84 3.98 16.22
N TYR A 747 29.60 4.25 16.60
CA TYR A 747 29.09 3.98 17.93
C TYR A 747 28.49 2.58 18.02
N LEU A 748 29.07 1.72 18.87
CA LEU A 748 28.56 0.38 19.16
C LEU A 748 27.39 0.49 20.15
N ASP A 749 26.20 0.16 19.69
CA ASP A 749 25.00 0.04 20.51
C ASP A 749 24.83 -1.43 20.95
N VAL A 750 25.38 -1.76 22.11
CA VAL A 750 25.35 -3.11 22.66
C VAL A 750 24.02 -3.34 23.36
N ARG A 751 23.22 -4.26 22.84
CA ARG A 751 21.97 -4.69 23.45
C ARG A 751 22.21 -6.00 24.20
N ASN A 752 22.08 -5.95 25.52
CA ASN A 752 22.14 -7.16 26.32
C ASN A 752 20.96 -8.09 25.99
N VAL A 753 21.24 -9.33 25.63
CA VAL A 753 20.26 -10.38 25.37
C VAL A 753 20.50 -11.50 26.38
N ASN A 754 19.71 -11.48 27.46
CA ASN A 754 19.71 -12.48 28.53
C ASN A 754 21.06 -12.69 29.25
N GLY A 755 22.06 -11.83 28.99
CA GLY A 755 23.33 -11.87 29.71
C GLY A 755 23.12 -11.45 31.16
N PRO A 756 23.66 -12.21 32.13
CA PRO A 756 23.46 -11.89 33.54
C PRO A 756 24.39 -10.76 34.04
N GLY A 757 25.43 -10.42 33.28
CA GLY A 757 26.56 -9.62 33.73
C GLY A 757 27.46 -10.47 34.63
N ALA A 758 28.72 -10.63 34.30
CA ALA A 758 29.71 -11.42 35.04
C ALA A 758 31.14 -10.97 34.69
N LEU A 759 32.09 -11.33 35.56
CA LEU A 759 33.50 -10.96 35.39
C LEU A 759 34.15 -11.59 34.16
N THR A 760 34.94 -10.78 33.47
CA THR A 760 35.83 -11.12 32.36
C THR A 760 37.27 -11.07 32.86
N PHE A 761 37.99 -12.19 32.77
CA PHE A 761 39.36 -12.37 33.26
C PHE A 761 40.39 -12.53 32.13
N ALA A 762 39.94 -12.64 30.88
CA ALA A 762 40.79 -12.81 29.71
C ALA A 762 40.47 -11.74 28.65
N ASN A 763 40.33 -12.14 27.38
CA ASN A 763 40.11 -11.20 26.27
C ASN A 763 38.80 -10.41 26.40
N GLY A 764 37.77 -10.94 27.07
CA GLY A 764 36.42 -10.38 27.14
C GLY A 764 35.46 -10.93 26.10
N ILE A 765 34.39 -10.18 25.83
CA ILE A 765 33.35 -10.53 24.85
C ILE A 765 33.68 -9.85 23.52
N GLN A 766 34.03 -10.62 22.49
CA GLN A 766 34.43 -10.07 21.20
C GLN A 766 33.22 -9.55 20.41
N VAL A 767 33.22 -8.25 20.09
CA VAL A 767 32.15 -7.56 19.34
C VAL A 767 32.57 -7.10 17.95
N VAL A 768 33.88 -6.88 17.75
CA VAL A 768 34.49 -6.70 16.42
C VAL A 768 35.64 -7.68 16.29
N GLN A 769 35.65 -8.45 15.22
CA GLN A 769 36.69 -9.43 14.94
C GLN A 769 37.50 -9.00 13.72
N ALA A 770 38.82 -8.94 13.84
CA ALA A 770 39.73 -8.73 12.72
C ALA A 770 40.38 -10.04 12.28
N LEU A 771 40.26 -10.39 11.00
CA LEU A 771 40.78 -11.60 10.38
C LEU A 771 41.64 -11.25 9.15
N ASN A 772 42.51 -12.19 8.77
CA ASN A 772 43.27 -12.17 7.52
C ASN A 772 44.04 -10.85 7.28
N GLY A 773 44.64 -10.28 8.33
CA GLY A 773 45.40 -9.03 8.23
C GLY A 773 44.56 -7.76 8.25
N ALA A 774 43.25 -7.84 8.57
CA ALA A 774 42.45 -6.64 8.80
C ALA A 774 43.05 -5.75 9.91
N THR A 775 42.98 -4.44 9.74
CA THR A 775 43.49 -3.44 10.70
C THR A 775 42.35 -2.56 11.22
N THR A 776 42.45 -2.06 12.45
CA THR A 776 41.48 -1.10 13.00
C THR A 776 42.21 0.03 13.73
N THR A 777 41.75 1.26 13.56
CA THR A 777 42.28 2.43 14.29
C THR A 777 41.64 2.53 15.68
N ALA A 778 42.35 3.08 16.66
CA ALA A 778 41.86 3.20 18.04
C ALA A 778 40.60 4.08 18.21
N THR A 779 40.21 4.84 17.19
CA THR A 779 38.99 5.68 17.18
C THR A 779 37.86 5.08 16.34
N ALA A 780 38.10 3.94 15.68
CA ALA A 780 37.14 3.30 14.76
C ALA A 780 35.82 2.97 15.46
N PHE A 781 35.88 2.59 16.73
CA PHE A 781 34.72 2.20 17.51
C PHE A 781 34.72 2.85 18.91
N ALA A 782 33.55 3.29 19.33
CA ALA A 782 33.27 3.74 20.69
C ALA A 782 31.92 3.17 21.13
N LEU A 783 31.64 3.07 22.43
CA LEU A 783 30.30 2.68 22.89
C LEU A 783 29.32 3.84 22.66
N ALA A 784 28.14 3.54 22.11
CA ALA A 784 27.04 4.51 22.02
C ALA A 784 26.51 4.88 23.42
N ARG A 785 26.53 3.91 24.33
CA ARG A 785 26.12 4.00 25.73
C ARG A 785 26.80 2.89 26.54
N PRO A 786 26.90 3.01 27.87
CA PRO A 786 27.45 1.95 28.70
C PRO A 786 26.76 0.61 28.45
N ALA A 787 27.54 -0.47 28.34
CA ALA A 787 27.02 -1.83 28.29
C ALA A 787 26.88 -2.34 29.73
N LEU A 788 25.64 -2.50 30.21
CA LEU A 788 25.32 -2.74 31.62
C LEU A 788 24.49 -4.01 31.80
N SER A 789 24.79 -4.79 32.84
CA SER A 789 23.97 -5.93 33.26
C SER A 789 24.24 -6.33 34.71
N GLY A 790 23.18 -6.53 35.49
CA GLY A 790 23.28 -6.87 36.90
C GLY A 790 24.12 -5.85 37.66
N ALA A 791 25.16 -6.31 38.36
CA ALA A 791 26.10 -5.45 39.08
C ALA A 791 27.16 -4.77 38.17
N TYR A 792 27.35 -5.25 36.95
CA TYR A 792 28.56 -4.98 36.17
C TYR A 792 28.35 -3.97 35.04
N GLN A 793 29.41 -3.20 34.79
CA GLN A 793 29.56 -2.33 33.63
C GLN A 793 30.72 -2.82 32.76
N TYR A 794 30.44 -3.00 31.47
CA TYR A 794 31.45 -3.35 30.47
C TYR A 794 31.89 -2.10 29.71
N LYS A 795 33.21 -1.95 29.54
CA LYS A 795 33.83 -0.96 28.65
C LYS A 795 34.40 -1.66 27.43
N LEU A 796 34.55 -0.87 26.36
CA LEU A 796 35.09 -1.33 25.10
C LEU A 796 36.60 -1.12 25.06
N PHE A 797 37.34 -2.16 24.70
CA PHE A 797 38.79 -2.15 24.59
C PHE A 797 39.25 -2.56 23.20
N PHE A 798 40.27 -1.86 22.70
CA PHE A 798 41.04 -2.23 21.52
C PHE A 798 42.11 -3.26 21.91
N GLY A 799 42.15 -4.38 21.20
CA GLY A 799 43.08 -5.49 21.47
C GLY A 799 42.63 -6.45 22.57
N GLY A 800 43.12 -7.68 22.50
CA GLY A 800 42.96 -8.69 23.55
C GLY A 800 43.82 -8.41 24.79
N VAL A 801 44.18 -9.44 25.52
CA VAL A 801 45.16 -9.42 26.62
C VAL A 801 46.28 -10.42 26.37
N GLY A 802 47.42 -10.26 27.03
CA GLY A 802 48.56 -11.17 26.87
C GLY A 802 49.05 -11.25 25.41
N ALA A 803 49.13 -12.48 24.86
CA ALA A 803 49.54 -12.72 23.47
C ALA A 803 48.64 -12.03 22.43
N ASP A 804 47.38 -11.74 22.79
CA ASP A 804 46.39 -11.13 21.92
C ASP A 804 46.32 -9.59 22.05
N ALA A 805 47.16 -8.98 22.89
CA ALA A 805 47.10 -7.54 23.18
C ALA A 805 47.24 -6.64 21.94
N ASN A 806 47.99 -7.10 20.93
CA ASN A 806 48.21 -6.36 19.69
C ASN A 806 47.27 -6.79 18.54
N ASN A 807 46.31 -7.68 18.80
CA ASN A 807 45.32 -8.03 17.77
C ASN A 807 44.46 -6.80 17.43
N GLN A 808 43.87 -6.81 16.24
CA GLN A 808 43.10 -5.67 15.72
C GLN A 808 41.60 -5.77 16.05
N SER A 809 41.23 -6.64 17.01
CA SER A 809 39.85 -6.91 17.41
C SER A 809 39.41 -6.05 18.60
N TRP A 810 38.11 -5.97 18.85
CA TRP A 810 37.54 -5.19 19.95
C TRP A 810 36.69 -6.04 20.88
N TYR A 811 36.87 -5.82 22.18
CA TYR A 811 36.27 -6.64 23.23
C TYR A 811 35.58 -5.78 24.28
N LEU A 812 34.45 -6.26 24.78
CA LEU A 812 33.83 -5.75 26.00
C LEU A 812 34.47 -6.44 27.21
N ARG A 813 34.98 -5.66 28.16
CA ARG A 813 35.53 -6.14 29.43
C ARG A 813 34.97 -5.31 30.59
N ASP A 814 34.78 -5.95 31.73
CA ASP A 814 34.29 -5.36 32.98
C ASP A 814 35.39 -5.25 34.04
N GLN A 815 36.66 -5.33 33.63
CA GLN A 815 37.82 -5.16 34.51
C GLN A 815 38.73 -4.04 34.02
N MET A 816 39.23 -3.21 34.94
CA MET A 816 40.28 -2.22 34.65
C MET A 816 41.66 -2.82 34.90
N PRO A 817 42.62 -2.68 33.97
CA PRO A 817 44.04 -2.94 34.25
C PRO A 817 44.55 -1.96 35.31
N VAL A 818 45.26 -2.44 36.34
CA VAL A 818 45.98 -1.55 37.27
C VAL A 818 47.39 -1.32 36.74
N THR A 819 47.63 -0.27 35.97
CA THR A 819 49.01 0.14 35.67
C THR A 819 49.49 1.21 36.65
N PRO A 820 50.58 0.97 37.42
CA PRO A 820 51.28 2.04 38.11
C PRO A 820 52.01 2.93 37.08
N PRO A 821 52.22 4.24 37.35
CA PRO A 821 52.94 5.11 36.42
C PRO A 821 54.42 4.69 36.33
N GLY A 822 54.79 4.11 35.19
CA GLY A 822 56.16 4.05 34.68
C GLY A 822 57.08 2.98 35.28
N THR A 823 57.19 1.83 34.62
CA THR A 823 58.48 1.17 34.30
C THR A 823 58.28 0.10 33.21
N SER A 824 59.29 -0.07 32.37
CA SER A 824 59.38 -0.94 31.17
C SER A 824 58.92 -2.40 31.37
N PRO A 825 58.36 -3.08 30.34
CA PRO A 825 57.76 -4.39 30.50
C PRO A 825 58.83 -5.50 30.49
N THR A 826 58.95 -6.23 31.60
CA THR A 826 59.39 -7.64 31.57
C THR A 826 58.15 -8.52 31.71
N ALA A 827 58.05 -9.53 30.85
CA ALA A 827 56.93 -10.46 30.84
C ALA A 827 56.88 -11.26 32.16
N SER A 828 55.95 -10.89 33.04
CA SER A 828 55.56 -11.71 34.20
C SER A 828 54.42 -12.66 33.79
N SER A 829 54.51 -13.92 34.20
CA SER A 829 53.48 -14.96 34.01
C SER A 829 52.38 -14.94 35.08
N THR A 830 52.38 -13.97 35.99
CA THR A 830 51.32 -13.76 36.98
C THR A 830 50.28 -12.79 36.43
N PRO A 831 48.97 -13.11 36.42
CA PRO A 831 47.93 -12.18 35.97
C PRO A 831 48.03 -10.87 36.74
N GLU A 832 48.05 -9.75 36.01
CA GLU A 832 48.03 -8.43 36.63
C GLU A 832 46.79 -8.30 37.51
N PRO A 833 46.91 -7.67 38.69
CA PRO A 833 45.79 -7.43 39.55
C PRO A 833 44.71 -6.59 38.82
N THR A 834 43.52 -7.12 38.59
CA THR A 834 42.40 -6.36 38.00
C THR A 834 41.33 -5.98 39.02
N VAL A 835 40.66 -4.84 38.82
CA VAL A 835 39.52 -4.41 39.65
C VAL A 835 38.22 -4.54 38.85
N PRO A 836 37.18 -5.22 39.38
CA PRO A 836 35.85 -5.26 38.78
C PRO A 836 35.29 -3.85 38.55
N MET A 837 34.58 -3.64 37.44
CA MET A 837 33.83 -2.43 37.12
C MET A 837 32.35 -2.63 37.47
N TYR A 838 31.98 -2.19 38.67
CA TYR A 838 30.59 -2.08 39.06
C TYR A 838 29.97 -0.83 38.44
N ARG A 839 28.69 -0.92 38.10
CA ARG A 839 27.90 0.24 37.70
C ARG A 839 27.78 1.26 38.84
N SER A 840 27.57 2.52 38.48
CA SER A 840 27.47 3.64 39.44
C SER A 840 26.38 3.45 40.49
N GLU A 841 25.34 2.68 40.22
CA GLU A 841 24.23 2.45 41.15
C GLU A 841 24.56 1.47 42.27
N VAL A 842 25.57 0.60 42.10
CA VAL A 842 25.98 -0.38 43.13
C VAL A 842 26.35 0.28 44.47
N PRO A 843 27.26 1.28 44.52
CA PRO A 843 27.54 1.98 45.79
C PRO A 843 26.32 2.71 46.35
N VAL A 844 25.44 3.24 45.49
CA VAL A 844 24.24 3.98 45.90
C VAL A 844 23.29 3.05 46.64
N TYR A 845 22.94 1.93 46.03
CA TYR A 845 22.00 0.98 46.62
C TYR A 845 22.58 0.35 47.89
N LEU A 846 23.88 0.05 47.92
CA LEU A 846 24.52 -0.50 49.13
C LEU A 846 24.46 0.46 50.34
N ALA A 847 24.35 1.77 50.12
CA ALA A 847 24.21 2.77 51.18
C ALA A 847 22.78 2.91 51.73
N ASP A 848 21.74 2.41 51.06
CA ASP A 848 20.34 2.51 51.51
C ASP A 848 20.13 2.03 52.98
N PRO A 849 20.53 0.79 53.36
CA PRO A 849 20.44 0.34 54.75
C PRO A 849 21.34 1.15 55.70
N GLU A 850 22.43 1.75 55.24
CA GLU A 850 23.31 2.54 56.09
C GLU A 850 22.68 3.88 56.50
N VAL A 851 22.10 4.60 55.53
CA VAL A 851 21.44 5.89 55.79
C VAL A 851 20.17 5.69 56.62
N ALA A 852 19.41 4.61 56.37
CA ALA A 852 18.25 4.24 57.18
C ALA A 852 18.64 3.93 58.64
N ASN A 853 19.77 3.25 58.86
CA ASN A 853 20.28 2.97 60.21
C ASN A 853 20.66 4.27 60.95
N GLN A 854 21.41 5.16 60.31
CA GLN A 854 21.81 6.44 60.90
C GLN A 854 20.60 7.34 61.25
N LEU A 855 19.58 7.41 60.38
CA LEU A 855 18.36 8.17 60.67
C LEU A 855 17.65 7.64 61.92
N GLY A 856 17.58 6.31 62.08
CA GLY A 856 16.98 5.69 63.27
C GLY A 856 17.68 6.11 64.56
N PHE A 857 19.02 6.12 64.59
CA PHE A 857 19.78 6.59 65.75
C PHE A 857 19.58 8.08 66.04
N ALA A 858 19.58 8.93 65.01
CA ALA A 858 19.31 10.36 65.17
C ALA A 858 17.93 10.61 65.80
N MET A 859 16.95 9.75 65.48
CA MET A 859 15.58 9.81 66.02
C MET A 859 15.42 9.33 67.48
N VAL A 860 16.32 8.54 68.07
CA VAL A 860 16.16 8.08 69.47
C VAL A 860 16.84 9.00 70.46
N ASN A 861 18.14 9.27 70.25
CA ASN A 861 18.95 10.21 71.04
C ASN A 861 18.88 10.01 72.58
N ASN A 862 19.31 11.02 73.35
CA ASN A 862 19.48 10.98 74.81
C ASN A 862 18.21 11.40 75.58
N LEU A 863 18.03 10.97 76.83
CA LEU A 863 16.89 11.32 77.70
C LEU A 863 16.61 12.83 77.78
N ASP A 864 17.68 13.61 77.95
CA ASP A 864 17.61 15.03 78.30
C ASP A 864 16.92 15.92 77.27
N VAL A 865 16.82 15.44 76.03
CA VAL A 865 16.16 16.14 74.91
C VAL A 865 14.63 15.97 74.94
N ARG A 866 14.09 15.08 75.79
CA ARG A 866 12.65 14.85 76.00
C ARG A 866 12.15 15.42 77.33
N THR A 867 12.99 15.43 78.36
CA THR A 867 12.55 15.71 79.73
C THR A 867 12.55 17.19 80.08
N LEU A 868 13.39 17.98 79.39
CA LEU A 868 13.47 19.45 79.37
C LEU A 868 13.23 20.13 80.72
N VAL A 869 14.32 20.53 81.37
CA VAL A 869 14.35 21.34 82.58
C VAL A 869 13.57 20.69 83.73
N ASP A 870 14.16 19.66 84.33
CA ASP A 870 13.62 19.04 85.53
C ASP A 870 14.30 19.61 86.79
N TYR A 871 13.80 20.75 87.27
CA TYR A 871 14.32 21.42 88.46
C TYR A 871 13.44 21.17 89.68
N ARG A 872 13.72 20.08 90.38
CA ARG A 872 13.64 20.08 91.85
C ARG A 872 15.00 19.67 92.39
N ALA A 873 15.73 20.67 92.87
CA ALA A 873 16.88 20.46 93.74
C ALA A 873 16.47 19.51 94.87
N VAL A 874 17.17 18.38 94.98
CA VAL A 874 17.09 17.51 96.16
C VAL A 874 17.53 18.33 97.36
N ALA A 875 16.56 18.96 98.02
CA ALA A 875 16.61 19.34 99.41
C ALA A 875 16.37 18.07 100.22
N ALA A 876 17.43 17.32 100.48
CA ALA A 876 17.47 16.35 101.55
C ALA A 876 18.56 16.80 102.53
N VAL A 877 18.20 17.72 103.42
CA VAL A 877 18.90 17.88 104.70
C VAL A 877 18.44 16.71 105.57
N PRO A 878 19.32 15.79 106.00
CA PRO A 878 18.95 14.84 107.04
C PRO A 878 18.63 15.63 108.33
N ALA A 879 17.48 15.32 108.92
CA ALA A 879 16.99 15.91 110.15
C ALA A 879 18.05 15.94 111.26
N ALA A 880 18.13 17.06 112.00
CA ALA A 880 18.95 17.17 113.19
C ALA A 880 18.57 16.07 114.22
N PRO A 881 19.54 15.49 114.95
CA PRO A 881 19.26 14.44 115.92
C PRO A 881 18.40 14.98 117.07
N VAL A 882 17.37 14.22 117.46
CA VAL A 882 16.58 14.45 118.68
C VAL A 882 17.53 14.54 119.88
N GLN A 883 17.62 15.70 120.53
CA GLN A 883 18.41 15.84 121.76
C GLN A 883 17.80 15.00 122.88
N THR A 884 18.60 14.08 123.40
CA THR A 884 18.30 13.27 124.60
C THR A 884 19.29 13.67 125.69
N THR A 885 18.80 13.93 126.90
CA THR A 885 19.65 14.17 128.08
C THR A 885 19.59 12.99 129.05
N TRP A 886 20.52 12.93 129.99
CA TRP A 886 20.56 11.90 131.03
C TRP A 886 19.75 12.34 132.25
N CYS A 887 18.71 11.58 132.60
CA CYS A 887 17.96 11.72 133.85
C CYS A 887 18.46 10.71 134.88
N GLU A 888 18.45 11.07 136.17
CA GLU A 888 18.83 10.19 137.29
C GLU A 888 17.65 10.05 138.27
N ASP A 889 17.25 8.81 138.60
CA ASP A 889 16.24 8.53 139.64
C ASP A 889 16.86 8.70 141.04
N PRO A 890 16.41 9.67 141.87
CA PRO A 890 17.01 9.94 143.18
C PRO A 890 16.91 8.78 144.18
N LYS A 891 16.08 7.75 143.94
CA LYS A 891 15.91 6.60 144.84
C LYS A 891 16.62 5.32 144.39
N LYS A 892 17.12 5.25 143.15
CA LYS A 892 17.69 4.00 142.58
C LYS A 892 19.05 4.15 141.90
N ARG A 893 19.63 5.36 141.76
CA ARG A 893 20.97 5.61 141.18
C ARG A 893 21.26 4.84 139.87
N VAL A 894 20.29 4.81 138.95
CA VAL A 894 20.48 4.34 137.56
C VAL A 894 20.13 5.49 136.61
N ARG A 895 21.00 5.72 135.63
CA ARG A 895 20.84 6.76 134.58
C ARG A 895 20.12 6.20 133.36
N TYR A 896 19.16 6.94 132.81
CA TYR A 896 18.47 6.64 131.53
C TYR A 896 18.25 7.91 130.70
N ARG A 897 18.01 7.76 129.38
CA ARG A 897 17.82 8.89 128.45
C ARG A 897 16.36 9.35 128.41
N CYS A 898 16.15 10.67 128.38
CA CYS A 898 14.85 11.33 128.39
C CYS A 898 14.85 12.50 127.38
N VAL A 899 13.69 12.79 126.75
CA VAL A 899 13.49 13.84 125.73
C VAL A 899 12.80 15.06 126.36
N VAL A 900 13.24 16.27 126.02
CA VAL A 900 12.73 17.53 126.62
C VAL A 900 11.41 17.97 125.94
N PRO A 901 10.31 18.25 126.67
CA PRO A 901 9.04 18.70 126.06
C PRO A 901 8.92 20.23 125.97
N GLY A 902 8.57 20.76 124.79
CA GLY A 902 8.08 22.13 124.61
C GLY A 902 8.26 22.71 123.20
N ASP A 903 7.38 22.34 122.25
CA ASP A 903 6.61 23.28 121.41
C ASP A 903 5.82 22.58 120.29
N LYS A 904 4.50 22.50 120.53
CA LYS A 904 3.35 22.41 119.62
C LYS A 904 3.50 21.63 118.29
N VAL A 905 3.14 20.35 118.38
CA VAL A 905 2.66 19.50 117.29
C VAL A 905 1.17 19.75 117.08
N ALA A 906 0.79 20.49 116.03
CA ALA A 906 -0.49 20.42 115.31
C ALA A 906 -0.49 21.42 114.13
N HIS A 907 -0.96 20.99 112.95
CA HIS A 907 -1.23 21.79 111.74
C HIS A 907 -0.13 22.00 110.67
N TYR A 908 0.58 20.95 110.25
CA TYR A 908 1.30 20.98 108.95
C TYR A 908 1.15 19.74 108.05
N THR A 909 0.55 18.65 108.53
CA THR A 909 0.37 17.43 107.73
C THR A 909 -0.81 17.49 106.75
N ASP A 910 -1.83 18.31 107.02
CA ASP A 910 -3.00 18.46 106.12
C ASP A 910 -2.80 19.49 105.00
N ALA A 911 -1.93 20.49 105.21
CA ALA A 911 -1.53 21.43 104.15
C ALA A 911 -0.57 20.78 103.13
N ARG A 912 0.33 19.90 103.60
CA ARG A 912 1.28 19.19 102.72
C ARG A 912 0.59 18.14 101.85
N ASN A 913 -0.46 17.48 102.33
CA ASN A 913 -1.21 16.50 101.53
C ASN A 913 -2.17 17.16 100.51
N LYS A 914 -2.54 18.43 100.70
CA LYS A 914 -3.37 19.18 99.75
C LYS A 914 -2.54 19.91 98.68
N GLU A 915 -1.28 20.24 98.96
CA GLU A 915 -0.32 20.78 97.98
C GLU A 915 0.33 19.68 97.11
N ILE A 916 0.32 18.42 97.59
CA ILE A 916 0.72 17.22 96.82
C ILE A 916 -0.41 16.72 95.88
N ALA A 917 -1.65 17.16 96.07
CA ALA A 917 -2.79 16.78 95.23
C ALA A 917 -2.96 17.63 93.95
N ASP A 918 -2.20 18.72 93.79
CA ASP A 918 -2.33 19.68 92.67
C ASP A 918 -1.23 19.57 91.57
N TYR A 919 -0.45 18.48 91.54
CA TYR A 919 0.57 18.28 90.49
C TYR A 919 0.46 16.91 89.79
N GLN A 920 -0.72 16.53 89.31
CA GLN A 920 -0.81 15.59 88.17
C GLN A 920 -0.57 16.36 86.88
N THR A 921 0.67 16.81 86.67
CA THR A 921 0.99 17.56 85.45
C THR A 921 1.11 16.63 84.26
N HIS A 922 0.24 16.79 83.28
CA HIS A 922 0.43 16.15 81.99
C HIS A 922 1.46 16.97 81.20
N GLY A 923 2.25 16.27 80.39
CA GLY A 923 3.35 16.88 79.64
C GLY A 923 3.21 16.56 78.17
N MET A 924 3.40 17.56 77.32
CA MET A 924 3.65 17.37 75.90
C MET A 924 5.01 17.94 75.57
N TRP A 925 5.80 17.24 74.77
CA TRP A 925 7.06 17.74 74.26
C TRP A 925 7.09 17.62 72.74
N GLY A 926 7.78 18.57 72.12
CA GLY A 926 8.08 18.55 70.70
C GLY A 926 9.55 18.87 70.50
N ARG A 927 10.23 18.10 69.65
CA ARG A 927 11.63 18.39 69.28
C ARG A 927 11.84 18.28 67.79
N ILE A 928 12.82 19.05 67.32
CA ILE A 928 13.40 18.95 66.00
C ILE A 928 14.90 18.68 66.13
N PHE A 929 15.44 17.95 65.17
CA PHE A 929 16.87 17.76 65.03
C PHE A 929 17.27 17.86 63.55
N GLY A 930 18.51 18.24 63.33
CA GLY A 930 19.12 18.22 62.00
C GLY A 930 20.62 18.05 62.13
N GLU A 931 21.18 17.23 61.26
CA GLU A 931 22.61 16.97 61.17
C GLU A 931 23.05 16.84 59.72
N TYR A 932 24.29 17.26 59.48
CA TYR A 932 24.97 17.08 58.22
C TYR A 932 26.33 16.44 58.52
N GLY A 933 26.69 15.43 57.75
CA GLY A 933 27.92 14.70 57.95
C GLY A 933 28.44 14.05 56.69
N THR A 934 29.66 13.54 56.80
CA THR A 934 30.24 12.68 55.78
C THR A 934 30.60 11.35 56.39
N GLN A 935 30.12 10.28 55.76
CA GLN A 935 30.57 8.92 56.04
C GLN A 935 31.67 8.54 55.06
N LYS A 936 32.90 8.39 55.56
CA LYS A 936 34.05 7.86 54.81
C LYS A 936 34.54 6.57 55.46
N PRO A 937 35.03 5.59 54.72
CA PRO A 937 35.70 4.42 55.31
C PRO A 937 37.18 4.64 55.62
N SER A 938 37.81 3.76 56.42
CA SER A 938 39.21 3.89 56.89
C SER A 938 40.27 3.62 55.78
N GLY A 939 41.33 4.45 55.73
CA GLY A 939 42.53 4.32 54.86
C GLY A 939 42.51 5.06 53.50
N ASN A 940 43.68 5.48 52.98
CA ASN A 940 43.83 6.18 51.69
C ASN A 940 43.18 5.45 50.50
N TYR A 941 42.59 6.21 49.56
CA TYR A 941 42.05 5.68 48.30
C TYR A 941 43.19 5.03 47.48
N GLY A 942 43.04 3.75 47.12
CA GLY A 942 44.02 3.01 46.33
C GLY A 942 43.41 1.73 45.79
N LEU A 943 43.58 1.49 44.48
CA LEU A 943 43.10 0.30 43.77
C LEU A 943 43.89 -0.92 44.27
N SER A 944 43.22 -1.89 44.90
CA SER A 944 43.82 -3.14 45.38
C SER A 944 42.85 -4.29 45.15
N THR A 945 43.36 -5.49 44.89
CA THR A 945 42.64 -6.56 44.17
C THR A 945 42.07 -7.69 45.00
N ASN A 946 42.11 -7.57 46.32
CA ASN A 946 41.42 -8.48 47.21
C ASN A 946 40.07 -7.85 47.57
N ASN A 947 39.00 -8.22 46.86
CA ASN A 947 37.74 -7.48 46.87
C ASN A 947 36.76 -7.93 48.00
N ALA A 948 36.26 -6.96 48.76
CA ALA A 948 34.88 -6.88 49.26
C ALA A 948 34.49 -5.39 49.16
N PHE A 949 33.85 -5.03 48.04
CA PHE A 949 33.61 -3.67 47.54
C PHE A 949 34.76 -2.65 47.74
N LEU A 950 35.95 -3.05 47.28
CA LEU A 950 37.23 -2.30 47.31
C LEU A 950 37.94 -2.26 48.67
N ASN A 951 38.23 -3.46 49.19
CA ASN A 951 39.02 -3.73 50.39
C ASN A 951 38.29 -3.46 51.72
N GLY A 952 36.99 -3.79 51.81
CA GLY A 952 36.20 -3.64 53.04
C GLY A 952 35.93 -2.18 53.39
N LYS A 953 35.81 -1.33 52.36
CA LYS A 953 35.60 0.12 52.51
C LYS A 953 34.15 0.56 52.31
N GLY A 954 33.31 -0.18 51.58
CA GLY A 954 31.88 0.17 51.49
C GLY A 954 31.63 1.55 50.85
N PRO A 955 30.40 2.05 50.88
CA PRO A 955 30.05 3.31 50.23
C PRO A 955 30.58 4.54 51.00
N GLN A 956 31.00 5.57 50.26
CA GLN A 956 31.24 6.91 50.82
C GLN A 956 30.09 7.82 50.42
N TYR A 957 29.57 8.59 51.37
CA TYR A 957 28.49 9.55 51.10
C TYR A 957 28.54 10.75 52.03
N ASP A 958 28.14 11.89 51.49
CA ASP A 958 27.76 13.06 52.26
C ASP A 958 26.26 12.96 52.53
N TYR A 959 25.83 13.18 53.78
CA TYR A 959 24.42 13.09 54.15
C TYR A 959 23.95 14.31 54.93
N GLY A 960 22.69 14.65 54.73
CA GLY A 960 21.93 15.56 55.58
C GLY A 960 20.67 14.85 56.05
N MET A 961 20.43 14.83 57.36
CA MET A 961 19.22 14.24 57.90
C MET A 961 18.63 15.09 59.01
N GLY A 962 17.34 14.92 59.24
CA GLY A 962 16.63 15.65 60.27
C GLY A 962 15.24 15.09 60.47
N GLY A 963 14.59 15.57 61.52
CA GLY A 963 13.25 15.09 61.83
C GLY A 963 12.57 15.92 62.90
N ILE A 964 11.29 15.63 63.04
CA ILE A 964 10.41 16.18 64.06
C ILE A 964 9.84 15.03 64.88
N GLN A 965 9.74 15.23 66.19
CA GLN A 965 9.05 14.32 67.10
C GLN A 965 8.14 15.10 68.03
N VAL A 966 6.96 14.52 68.30
CA VAL A 966 6.00 15.05 69.24
C VAL A 966 5.57 13.92 70.17
N GLY A 967 5.76 14.10 71.46
CA GLY A 967 5.47 13.11 72.48
C GLY A 967 4.57 13.64 73.58
N PHE A 968 3.87 12.71 74.22
CA PHE A 968 2.94 12.96 75.30
C PHE A 968 3.30 12.06 76.48
N ASP A 969 3.42 12.64 77.68
CA ASP A 969 3.62 11.94 78.94
C ASP A 969 2.25 11.35 79.37
N VAL A 970 2.10 10.03 79.29
CA VAL A 970 0.88 9.27 79.68
C VAL A 970 0.86 8.97 81.19
N LEU A 971 2.04 8.74 81.78
CA LEU A 971 2.22 8.51 83.21
C LEU A 971 3.16 9.57 83.78
N HIS A 972 2.70 10.24 84.83
CA HIS A 972 3.49 11.15 85.63
C HIS A 972 3.24 10.84 87.11
N LYS A 973 4.18 10.14 87.74
CA LYS A 973 4.04 9.68 89.12
C LYS A 973 5.22 10.11 89.96
N ASP A 974 4.96 10.85 91.02
CA ASP A 974 5.95 11.14 92.05
C ASP A 974 5.65 10.26 93.26
N ASN A 975 6.62 9.43 93.65
CA ASN A 975 6.46 8.48 94.73
C ASN A 975 6.78 9.14 96.08
N SER A 976 6.18 8.62 97.16
CA SER A 976 6.35 9.17 98.51
C SER A 976 7.79 9.10 99.05
N ASP A 977 8.64 8.27 98.46
CA ASP A 977 10.06 8.14 98.77
C ASP A 977 10.96 9.17 98.07
N GLY A 978 10.38 10.01 97.18
CA GLY A 978 11.10 11.00 96.39
C GLY A 978 11.59 10.49 95.03
N SER A 979 11.34 9.22 94.68
CA SER A 979 11.54 8.71 93.32
C SER A 979 10.39 9.14 92.39
N ARG A 980 10.60 9.10 91.07
CA ARG A 980 9.65 9.59 90.07
C ARG A 980 9.62 8.69 88.85
N ASP A 981 8.41 8.36 88.40
CA ASP A 981 8.18 7.59 87.18
C ASP A 981 7.52 8.47 86.13
N ARG A 982 8.03 8.41 84.90
CA ARG A 982 7.47 9.02 83.70
C ARG A 982 7.29 7.93 82.65
N ALA A 983 6.20 7.93 81.91
CA ALA A 983 6.07 7.09 80.72
C ALA A 983 5.19 7.77 79.69
N GLY A 984 5.44 7.53 78.41
CA GLY A 984 4.69 8.20 77.35
C GLY A 984 4.86 7.57 75.98
N VAL A 985 4.19 8.17 75.00
CA VAL A 985 4.25 7.78 73.59
C VAL A 985 4.61 8.98 72.74
N TYR A 986 5.16 8.75 71.55
CA TYR A 986 5.48 9.81 70.59
C TYR A 986 5.31 9.36 69.15
N LEU A 987 5.05 10.34 68.29
CA LEU A 987 5.11 10.21 66.84
C LEU A 987 6.34 10.94 66.32
N GLY A 988 6.95 10.40 65.26
CA GLY A 988 8.11 11.00 64.61
C GLY A 988 8.01 10.96 63.10
N TYR A 989 8.61 11.96 62.46
CA TYR A 989 8.85 11.96 61.03
C TYR A 989 10.29 12.36 60.75
N GLY A 990 11.03 11.49 60.06
CA GLY A 990 12.43 11.67 59.72
C GLY A 990 12.63 11.75 58.21
N LEU A 991 13.62 12.54 57.80
CA LEU A 991 14.07 12.70 56.42
C LEU A 991 15.58 12.55 56.37
N ALA A 992 16.09 11.87 55.35
CA ALA A 992 17.51 11.88 55.04
C ALA A 992 17.75 11.98 53.53
N HIS A 993 18.78 12.74 53.18
CA HIS A 993 19.32 12.87 51.84
C HIS A 993 20.80 12.47 51.88
N ALA A 994 21.26 11.66 50.93
CA ALA A 994 22.67 11.32 50.81
C ALA A 994 23.16 11.41 49.36
N ASP A 995 24.28 12.11 49.13
CA ASP A 995 25.01 12.11 47.86
C ASP A 995 26.15 11.08 47.96
N VAL A 996 26.03 9.99 47.20
CA VAL A 996 26.95 8.85 47.25
C VAL A 996 28.05 9.01 46.19
N LYS A 997 29.30 8.72 46.58
CA LYS A 997 30.49 8.88 45.74
C LYS A 997 30.85 7.60 44.98
N ASN A 998 31.39 7.78 43.79
CA ASN A 998 31.92 6.74 42.93
C ASN A 998 33.18 6.13 43.55
N ILE A 999 33.29 4.82 43.41
CA ILE A 999 34.34 4.02 44.01
C ILE A 999 35.69 4.10 43.29
N TYR A 1000 35.73 4.57 42.03
CA TYR A 1000 36.95 4.61 41.22
C TYR A 1000 37.66 5.96 41.22
N ASP A 1001 36.91 7.06 41.17
CA ASP A 1001 37.44 8.41 40.96
C ASP A 1001 36.91 9.45 41.96
N SER A 1002 36.18 9.01 42.99
CA SER A 1002 35.51 9.87 43.99
C SER A 1002 34.52 10.89 43.42
N GLY A 1003 34.15 10.78 42.14
CA GLY A 1003 33.07 11.56 41.52
C GLY A 1003 31.69 11.18 42.09
N ASP A 1004 30.60 11.74 41.56
CA ASP A 1004 29.26 11.40 42.04
C ASP A 1004 28.78 10.05 41.43
N ALA A 1005 28.31 9.14 42.28
CA ALA A 1005 27.70 7.87 41.87
C ALA A 1005 26.18 7.97 41.76
N GLY A 1006 25.56 8.75 42.65
CA GLY A 1006 24.12 8.90 42.73
C GLY A 1006 23.65 9.46 44.07
N LYS A 1007 22.34 9.40 44.31
CA LYS A 1007 21.67 10.00 45.45
C LYS A 1007 20.67 9.06 46.10
N ILE A 1008 20.46 9.22 47.39
CA ILE A 1008 19.44 8.55 48.19
C ILE A 1008 18.56 9.63 48.83
N ASP A 1009 17.26 9.50 48.63
CA ASP A 1009 16.24 10.24 49.37
C ASP A 1009 15.39 9.25 50.16
N LEU A 1010 15.30 9.44 51.48
CA LEU A 1010 14.48 8.59 52.34
C LEU A 1010 13.63 9.38 53.34
N SER A 1011 12.43 8.88 53.58
CA SER A 1011 11.52 9.34 54.63
C SER A 1011 11.10 8.19 55.53
N GLY A 1012 10.88 8.48 56.80
CA GLY A 1012 10.45 7.50 57.79
C GLY A 1012 9.41 8.06 58.75
N GLU A 1013 8.34 7.28 58.97
CA GLU A 1013 7.30 7.56 59.96
C GLU A 1013 7.51 6.67 61.18
N SER A 1014 7.60 7.25 62.37
CA SER A 1014 7.90 6.53 63.61
C SER A 1014 6.78 6.61 64.63
N LEU A 1015 6.56 5.51 65.34
CA LEU A 1015 5.78 5.43 66.57
C LEU A 1015 6.67 4.88 67.69
N GLY A 1016 6.78 5.60 68.80
CA GLY A 1016 7.59 5.18 69.93
C GLY A 1016 6.90 5.31 71.28
N ALA A 1017 7.44 4.59 72.25
CA ALA A 1017 7.06 4.63 73.65
C ALA A 1017 8.32 4.75 74.52
N TYR A 1018 8.21 5.43 75.65
CA TYR A 1018 9.31 5.60 76.60
C TYR A 1018 8.85 5.45 78.03
N SER A 1019 9.79 5.09 78.90
CA SER A 1019 9.61 5.08 80.36
C SER A 1019 10.89 5.51 81.05
N THR A 1020 10.79 6.41 82.01
CA THR A 1020 11.91 6.96 82.77
C THR A 1020 11.62 6.84 84.26
N HIS A 1021 12.52 6.20 85.00
CA HIS A 1021 12.51 6.17 86.46
C HIS A 1021 13.65 7.03 87.00
N TYR A 1022 13.34 7.97 87.88
CA TYR A 1022 14.31 8.77 88.64
C TYR A 1022 14.31 8.29 90.09
N GLY A 1023 15.46 7.87 90.61
CA GLY A 1023 15.62 7.52 92.01
C GLY A 1023 15.73 8.73 92.94
N GLN A 1024 15.60 8.49 94.25
CA GLN A 1024 15.63 9.53 95.29
C GLN A 1024 16.88 10.43 95.27
N ALA A 1025 18.03 9.87 94.85
CA ALA A 1025 19.31 10.59 94.75
C ALA A 1025 19.51 11.30 93.39
N GLY A 1026 18.51 11.28 92.51
CA GLY A 1026 18.55 11.91 91.19
C GLY A 1026 19.11 11.03 90.07
N TRP A 1027 19.57 9.81 90.35
CA TRP A 1027 19.94 8.84 89.31
C TRP A 1027 18.71 8.47 88.47
N TYR A 1028 18.92 8.09 87.21
CA TYR A 1028 17.81 7.70 86.34
C TYR A 1028 18.09 6.45 85.52
N VAL A 1029 17.01 5.80 85.10
CA VAL A 1029 17.00 4.80 84.02
C VAL A 1029 15.88 5.19 83.05
N ASP A 1030 16.22 5.33 81.78
CA ASP A 1030 15.31 5.63 80.68
C ASP A 1030 15.30 4.48 79.67
N ASN A 1031 14.12 4.11 79.21
CA ASN A 1031 13.91 3.07 78.23
C ASN A 1031 13.07 3.61 77.08
N ILE A 1032 13.43 3.28 75.84
CA ILE A 1032 12.71 3.67 74.63
C ILE A 1032 12.49 2.43 73.77
N LEU A 1033 11.29 2.31 73.19
CA LEU A 1033 10.99 1.40 72.09
C LEU A 1033 10.42 2.23 70.94
N GLN A 1034 10.97 2.11 69.74
CA GLN A 1034 10.52 2.82 68.54
C GLN A 1034 10.38 1.86 67.36
N GLY A 1035 9.27 1.97 66.65
CA GLY A 1035 9.10 1.40 65.33
C GLY A 1035 9.09 2.49 64.26
N THR A 1036 9.74 2.27 63.12
CA THR A 1036 9.79 3.20 61.99
C THR A 1036 9.46 2.45 60.70
N TYR A 1037 8.54 2.99 59.90
CA TYR A 1037 8.28 2.51 58.55
C TYR A 1037 8.87 3.50 57.54
N PHE A 1038 9.69 3.00 56.62
CA PHE A 1038 10.25 3.79 55.52
C PHE A 1038 9.35 3.62 54.30
N ASP A 1039 8.57 4.66 54.00
CA ASP A 1039 7.51 4.64 52.99
C ASP A 1039 8.03 4.76 51.55
N ARG A 1040 9.22 5.37 51.38
CA ARG A 1040 9.90 5.48 50.09
C ARG A 1040 11.39 5.78 50.26
N ILE A 1041 12.22 4.78 50.01
CA ILE A 1041 13.65 4.96 49.79
C ILE A 1041 13.85 5.04 48.27
N HIS A 1042 14.23 6.22 47.78
CA HIS A 1042 14.52 6.44 46.38
C HIS A 1042 16.02 6.56 46.17
N ALA A 1043 16.60 5.58 45.48
CA ALA A 1043 18.01 5.54 45.15
C ALA A 1043 18.19 5.70 43.64
N SER A 1044 18.96 6.70 43.21
CA SER A 1044 19.17 7.00 41.79
C SER A 1044 20.65 7.20 41.48
N GLY A 1045 21.15 6.59 40.41
CA GLY A 1045 22.49 6.83 39.89
C GLY A 1045 22.47 7.34 38.45
N SER A 1046 23.65 7.37 37.84
CA SER A 1046 23.87 8.03 36.54
C SER A 1046 23.12 7.39 35.35
N ASN A 1047 22.75 6.12 35.42
CA ASN A 1047 22.11 5.38 34.32
C ASN A 1047 20.70 4.86 34.67
N SER A 1048 20.43 4.58 35.95
CA SER A 1048 19.14 4.08 36.41
C SER A 1048 18.89 4.39 37.89
N GLY A 1049 17.71 4.05 38.40
CA GLY A 1049 17.36 4.16 39.80
C GLY A 1049 16.32 3.12 40.20
N MET A 1050 16.17 2.92 41.50
CA MET A 1050 15.16 2.03 42.08
C MET A 1050 14.48 2.70 43.28
N THR A 1051 13.31 2.16 43.64
CA THR A 1051 12.62 2.50 44.88
C THR A 1051 12.45 1.24 45.70
N THR A 1052 12.63 1.35 47.01
CA THR A 1052 12.32 0.30 47.98
C THR A 1052 11.59 0.89 49.19
N ASP A 1053 11.08 0.02 50.06
CA ASP A 1053 10.47 0.34 51.34
C ASP A 1053 11.07 -0.55 52.44
N GLY A 1054 10.72 -0.30 53.70
CA GLY A 1054 11.24 -1.14 54.78
C GLY A 1054 10.77 -0.74 56.17
N TRP A 1055 11.28 -1.45 57.17
CA TRP A 1055 10.95 -1.25 58.58
C TRP A 1055 12.22 -1.16 59.43
N SER A 1056 12.18 -0.39 60.50
CA SER A 1056 13.19 -0.39 61.56
C SER A 1056 12.59 -0.44 62.96
N GLY A 1057 13.13 -1.31 63.80
CA GLY A 1057 12.82 -1.39 65.23
C GLY A 1057 14.01 -0.97 66.07
N ILE A 1058 13.79 -0.12 67.08
CA ILE A 1058 14.83 0.37 67.97
C ILE A 1058 14.42 0.19 69.42
N ALA A 1059 15.36 -0.27 70.24
CA ALA A 1059 15.25 -0.34 71.69
C ALA A 1059 16.46 0.35 72.34
N SER A 1060 16.23 1.28 73.26
CA SER A 1060 17.30 1.96 73.99
C SER A 1060 17.10 1.86 75.49
N ILE A 1061 18.22 1.71 76.21
CA ILE A 1061 18.30 1.89 77.65
C ILE A 1061 19.41 2.91 77.96
N GLU A 1062 19.10 3.92 78.76
CA GLU A 1062 20.03 4.95 79.22
C GLU A 1062 19.99 5.05 80.75
N THR A 1063 21.15 5.25 81.38
CA THR A 1063 21.22 5.53 82.81
C THR A 1063 22.25 6.61 83.11
N GLY A 1064 21.96 7.44 84.11
CA GLY A 1064 22.86 8.50 84.57
C GLY A 1064 22.77 8.73 86.06
N TYR A 1065 23.84 9.29 86.64
CA TYR A 1065 23.95 9.55 88.07
C TYR A 1065 24.51 10.96 88.33
N PRO A 1066 23.70 11.94 88.77
CA PRO A 1066 24.18 13.29 89.02
C PRO A 1066 25.02 13.39 90.30
N ILE A 1067 26.20 14.00 90.21
CA ILE A 1067 27.16 14.24 91.30
C ILE A 1067 27.43 15.75 91.41
N LYS A 1068 27.16 16.35 92.57
CA LYS A 1068 27.51 17.75 92.82
C LYS A 1068 29.01 17.94 92.95
N VAL A 1069 29.56 18.97 92.32
CA VAL A 1069 31.00 19.27 92.30
C VAL A 1069 31.23 20.72 92.77
N GLY A 1070 31.91 20.88 93.90
CA GLY A 1070 32.21 22.19 94.49
C GLY A 1070 31.01 22.89 95.15
N SER A 1071 31.22 24.15 95.55
CA SER A 1071 30.24 24.99 96.29
C SER A 1071 29.34 25.84 95.40
N ASN A 1072 29.52 25.81 94.07
CA ASN A 1072 28.88 26.73 93.11
C ASN A 1072 27.85 26.02 92.21
N ASP A 1073 27.09 25.06 92.77
CA ASP A 1073 25.98 24.35 92.12
C ASP A 1073 26.27 23.63 90.79
N TRP A 1074 27.54 23.36 90.46
CA TRP A 1074 27.90 22.51 89.32
C TRP A 1074 27.56 21.05 89.59
N THR A 1075 27.02 20.36 88.59
CA THR A 1075 26.74 18.92 88.65
C THR A 1075 27.37 18.21 87.46
N ILE A 1076 28.18 17.19 87.74
CA ILE A 1076 28.66 16.24 86.73
C ILE A 1076 27.81 14.98 86.78
N GLU A 1077 27.34 14.52 85.62
CA GLU A 1077 26.48 13.35 85.49
C GLU A 1077 27.12 12.38 84.50
N PRO A 1078 27.83 11.35 84.98
CA PRO A 1078 28.21 10.23 84.15
C PRO A 1078 26.95 9.53 83.60
N GLN A 1079 26.98 9.20 82.31
CA GLN A 1079 25.86 8.62 81.57
C GLN A 1079 26.35 7.43 80.73
N VAL A 1080 25.55 6.37 80.68
CA VAL A 1080 25.77 5.21 79.81
C VAL A 1080 24.48 4.91 79.06
N GLN A 1081 24.59 4.58 77.78
CA GLN A 1081 23.45 4.18 76.94
C GLN A 1081 23.81 2.98 76.08
N ALA A 1082 22.84 2.11 75.85
CA ALA A 1082 22.89 1.08 74.82
C ALA A 1082 21.63 1.21 73.95
N ILE A 1083 21.82 1.12 72.63
CA ILE A 1083 20.75 1.21 71.64
C ILE A 1083 20.87 0.01 70.71
N TYR A 1084 19.89 -0.88 70.70
CA TYR A 1084 19.76 -1.92 69.67
C TYR A 1084 18.85 -1.43 68.55
N GLN A 1085 19.30 -1.54 67.31
CA GLN A 1085 18.52 -1.20 66.12
C GLN A 1085 18.54 -2.36 65.13
N HIS A 1086 17.36 -2.65 64.58
CA HIS A 1086 17.11 -3.59 63.50
C HIS A 1086 16.57 -2.82 62.30
N VAL A 1087 17.10 -3.04 61.10
CA VAL A 1087 16.61 -2.49 59.83
C VAL A 1087 16.45 -3.62 58.83
N ASP A 1088 15.23 -3.77 58.29
CA ASP A 1088 14.88 -4.75 57.25
C ASP A 1088 14.24 -4.00 56.07
N LEU A 1089 14.94 -3.96 54.92
CA LEU A 1089 14.50 -3.28 53.70
C LEU A 1089 14.05 -4.29 52.64
N GLY A 1090 13.00 -3.96 51.88
CA GLY A 1090 12.52 -4.74 50.75
C GLY A 1090 13.47 -4.73 49.54
N SER A 1091 13.15 -5.45 48.47
CA SER A 1091 13.95 -5.46 47.24
C SER A 1091 13.57 -4.35 46.26
N GLY A 1092 14.54 -3.82 45.51
CA GLY A 1092 14.33 -2.90 44.40
C GLY A 1092 14.69 -3.48 43.04
N THR A 1093 14.17 -2.92 41.95
CA THR A 1093 14.51 -3.28 40.57
C THR A 1093 14.76 -2.02 39.75
N ASP A 1094 15.77 -2.07 38.88
CA ASP A 1094 16.03 -1.03 37.90
C ASP A 1094 16.15 -1.59 36.48
N ALA A 1095 16.59 -0.78 35.51
CA ALA A 1095 16.65 -1.19 34.11
C ALA A 1095 17.62 -2.34 33.79
N TYR A 1096 18.51 -2.72 34.73
CA TYR A 1096 19.59 -3.68 34.47
C TYR A 1096 19.65 -4.84 35.48
N GLY A 1097 18.91 -4.79 36.59
CA GLY A 1097 18.90 -5.85 37.58
C GLY A 1097 17.95 -5.71 38.77
N HIS A 1098 17.92 -6.75 39.59
CA HIS A 1098 17.24 -6.79 40.89
C HIS A 1098 18.25 -6.66 42.02
N THR A 1099 17.89 -5.86 43.03
CA THR A 1099 18.69 -5.67 44.26
C THR A 1099 17.86 -6.07 45.47
N SER A 1100 18.40 -6.90 46.34
CA SER A 1100 17.79 -7.28 47.62
C SER A 1100 18.72 -6.94 48.77
N PHE A 1101 18.17 -6.51 49.90
CA PHE A 1101 18.94 -6.11 51.07
C PHE A 1101 18.96 -7.21 52.13
N GLY A 1102 20.12 -7.38 52.77
CA GLY A 1102 20.23 -8.16 53.99
C GLY A 1102 19.78 -7.34 55.20
N ARG A 1103 19.39 -8.02 56.27
CA ARG A 1103 19.06 -7.38 57.55
C ARG A 1103 20.29 -6.69 58.13
N THR A 1104 20.09 -5.46 58.61
CA THR A 1104 21.11 -4.70 59.33
C THR A 1104 20.74 -4.67 60.81
N ASP A 1105 21.64 -5.15 61.67
CA ASP A 1105 21.46 -5.19 63.11
C ASP A 1105 22.65 -4.51 63.78
N ASP A 1106 22.39 -3.49 64.60
CA ASP A 1106 23.42 -2.75 65.31
C ASP A 1106 23.10 -2.62 66.80
N VAL A 1107 24.17 -2.62 67.59
CA VAL A 1107 24.15 -2.16 68.97
C VAL A 1107 25.07 -0.96 69.03
N ARG A 1108 24.53 0.22 69.33
CA ARG A 1108 25.28 1.46 69.55
C ARG A 1108 25.39 1.71 71.05
N GLY A 1109 26.61 1.73 71.58
CA GLY A 1109 26.92 2.02 72.98
C GLY A 1109 27.41 3.45 73.16
N ARG A 1110 27.01 4.11 74.26
CA ARG A 1110 27.51 5.41 74.71
C ARG A 1110 28.10 5.31 76.10
N ILE A 1111 29.26 5.91 76.30
CA ILE A 1111 29.75 6.30 77.62
C ILE A 1111 30.09 7.78 77.56
N GLY A 1112 29.54 8.57 78.46
CA GLY A 1112 29.78 10.01 78.49
C GLY A 1112 29.57 10.64 79.85
N ALA A 1113 29.84 11.94 79.93
CA ALA A 1113 29.55 12.74 81.11
C ALA A 1113 28.98 14.09 80.70
N ARG A 1114 27.95 14.53 81.43
CA ARG A 1114 27.31 15.82 81.26
C ARG A 1114 27.65 16.73 82.44
N LEU A 1115 28.23 17.88 82.17
CA LEU A 1115 28.44 18.95 83.13
C LEU A 1115 27.32 19.97 83.01
N THR A 1116 26.66 20.30 84.11
CA THR A 1116 25.52 21.23 84.14
C THR A 1116 25.74 22.32 85.19
N HIS A 1117 25.25 23.52 84.89
CA HIS A 1117 25.23 24.64 85.83
C HIS A 1117 23.87 25.35 85.78
N PRO A 1118 23.14 25.43 86.91
CA PRO A 1118 21.87 26.14 86.97
C PRO A 1118 22.09 27.65 87.01
N LEU A 1119 21.18 28.38 86.36
CA LEU A 1119 21.07 29.82 86.31
C LEU A 1119 19.63 30.21 86.68
N ALA A 1120 19.46 31.33 87.36
CA ALA A 1120 18.14 31.87 87.70
C ALA A 1120 17.97 33.27 87.10
N PHE A 1121 16.82 33.52 86.46
CA PHE A 1121 16.43 34.87 86.05
C PHE A 1121 15.87 35.65 87.25
N ALA A 1122 15.93 36.98 87.18
CA ALA A 1122 15.42 37.86 88.23
C ALA A 1122 13.92 37.69 88.53
N ASP A 1123 13.16 37.07 87.63
CA ASP A 1123 11.73 36.78 87.76
C ASP A 1123 11.41 35.36 88.26
N GLY A 1124 12.43 34.60 88.68
CA GLY A 1124 12.29 33.26 89.24
C GLY A 1124 12.18 32.14 88.20
N ARG A 1125 12.25 32.45 86.90
CA ARG A 1125 12.41 31.43 85.85
C ARG A 1125 13.82 30.82 85.90
N LEU A 1126 13.93 29.55 85.55
CA LEU A 1126 15.17 28.79 85.63
C LEU A 1126 15.77 28.53 84.24
N ALA A 1127 17.10 28.57 84.15
CA ALA A 1127 17.88 28.12 83.00
C ALA A 1127 19.02 27.21 83.44
N THR A 1128 19.53 26.35 82.58
CA THR A 1128 20.80 25.63 82.80
C THR A 1128 21.61 25.64 81.52
N ILE A 1129 22.89 25.95 81.67
CA ILE A 1129 23.89 25.73 80.64
C ILE A 1129 24.54 24.38 80.90
N TRP A 1130 24.84 23.65 79.83
CA TRP A 1130 25.41 22.32 79.96
C TRP A 1130 26.33 21.97 78.80
N MET A 1131 27.31 21.13 79.09
CA MET A 1131 28.24 20.57 78.13
C MET A 1131 28.33 19.05 78.35
N ARG A 1132 28.50 18.30 77.28
CA ARG A 1132 28.58 16.84 77.28
C ARG A 1132 29.72 16.39 76.38
N VAL A 1133 30.43 15.38 76.85
CA VAL A 1133 31.42 14.65 76.05
C VAL A 1133 31.04 13.18 76.08
N ASN A 1134 30.93 12.56 74.91
CA ASN A 1134 30.61 11.15 74.77
C ASN A 1134 31.63 10.42 73.91
N VAL A 1135 31.82 9.14 74.20
CA VAL A 1135 32.39 8.16 73.27
C VAL A 1135 31.28 7.20 72.90
N TRP A 1136 31.01 7.10 71.61
CA TRP A 1136 30.06 6.19 71.00
C TRP A 1136 30.79 5.04 70.30
N HIS A 1137 30.22 3.84 70.30
CA HIS A 1137 30.73 2.71 69.52
C HIS A 1137 29.60 1.91 68.90
N ASP A 1138 29.71 1.67 67.60
CA ASP A 1138 28.79 0.87 66.79
C ASP A 1138 29.35 -0.55 66.61
N PHE A 1139 28.69 -1.54 67.22
CA PHE A 1139 29.17 -2.92 67.26
C PHE A 1139 28.79 -3.74 66.01
N MET A 1140 27.74 -3.35 65.27
CA MET A 1140 27.30 -3.94 64.00
C MET A 1140 27.24 -5.47 64.00
N ILE A 1141 26.19 -6.02 64.64
CA ILE A 1141 25.93 -7.47 64.71
C ILE A 1141 25.79 -8.05 63.30
N ASN A 1142 24.95 -7.43 62.47
CA ASN A 1142 24.82 -7.75 61.05
C ASN A 1142 25.09 -6.49 60.25
N LYS A 1143 26.17 -6.51 59.47
CA LYS A 1143 26.53 -5.38 58.61
C LYS A 1143 25.48 -5.18 57.51
N PRO A 1144 25.31 -3.94 57.04
CA PRO A 1144 24.53 -3.64 55.83
C PRO A 1144 24.97 -4.51 54.66
N GLN A 1145 24.04 -5.10 53.91
CA GLN A 1145 24.32 -5.98 52.77
C GLN A 1145 23.35 -5.73 51.62
N ALA A 1146 23.84 -5.83 50.38
CA ALA A 1146 23.01 -5.81 49.17
C ALA A 1146 23.45 -6.92 48.21
N THR A 1147 22.48 -7.67 47.67
CA THR A 1147 22.67 -8.68 46.63
C THR A 1147 22.11 -8.20 45.32
N PHE A 1148 22.97 -8.07 44.31
CA PHE A 1148 22.65 -7.59 42.97
C PHE A 1148 22.56 -8.77 42.01
N SER A 1149 21.51 -8.86 41.21
CA SER A 1149 21.34 -9.91 40.19
C SER A 1149 20.80 -9.32 38.90
N SER A 1150 20.91 -10.04 37.79
CA SER A 1150 20.28 -9.65 36.54
C SER A 1150 18.74 -9.62 36.64
N LEU A 1151 18.06 -9.07 35.62
CA LEU A 1151 16.59 -9.05 35.52
C LEU A 1151 15.92 -10.44 35.54
N ASN A 1152 16.70 -11.51 35.33
CA ASN A 1152 16.23 -12.90 35.42
C ASN A 1152 16.65 -13.58 36.73
N GLY A 1153 17.20 -12.83 37.69
CA GLY A 1153 17.70 -13.36 38.97
C GLY A 1153 19.01 -14.13 38.87
N LEU A 1154 19.68 -14.11 37.71
CA LEU A 1154 20.94 -14.82 37.47
C LEU A 1154 22.16 -13.98 37.91
N ASN A 1155 23.24 -14.69 38.27
CA ASN A 1155 24.51 -14.16 38.82
C ASN A 1155 24.33 -13.20 40.02
N PRO A 1156 23.83 -13.68 41.18
CA PRO A 1156 23.74 -12.88 42.39
C PRO A 1156 25.14 -12.51 42.91
N VAL A 1157 25.37 -11.22 43.11
CA VAL A 1157 26.60 -10.64 43.67
C VAL A 1157 26.26 -10.00 45.01
N LEU A 1158 26.67 -10.64 46.11
CA LEU A 1158 26.52 -10.12 47.46
C LEU A 1158 27.67 -9.16 47.79
N LEU A 1159 27.34 -7.95 48.23
CA LEU A 1159 28.29 -6.94 48.68
C LEU A 1159 27.94 -6.46 50.10
N ASN A 1160 28.97 -6.23 50.91
CA ASN A 1160 28.83 -5.79 52.30
C ASN A 1160 29.17 -4.30 52.41
N GLY A 1161 28.33 -3.55 53.13
CA GLY A 1161 28.60 -2.22 53.63
C GLY A 1161 29.56 -2.23 54.82
N THR A 1162 29.90 -1.04 55.30
CA THR A 1162 31.00 -0.82 56.26
C THR A 1162 30.66 0.14 57.38
N LEU A 1163 29.38 0.47 57.54
CA LEU A 1163 28.86 1.14 58.72
C LEU A 1163 29.41 0.51 60.01
N GLY A 1164 29.75 1.34 61.00
CA GLY A 1164 30.34 0.93 62.27
C GLY A 1164 31.43 1.90 62.76
N GLY A 1165 32.05 1.58 63.90
CA GLY A 1165 33.23 2.27 64.42
C GLY A 1165 33.00 3.09 65.70
N THR A 1166 34.06 3.76 66.14
CA THR A 1166 34.11 4.54 67.39
C THR A 1166 34.09 6.03 67.10
N TRP A 1167 33.21 6.77 67.78
CA TRP A 1167 33.00 8.20 67.57
C TRP A 1167 33.14 8.97 68.88
N GLY A 1168 33.72 10.17 68.81
CA GLY A 1168 33.70 11.13 69.90
C GLY A 1168 32.69 12.22 69.60
N GLU A 1169 31.78 12.50 70.55
CA GLU A 1169 30.82 13.60 70.47
C GLU A 1169 31.19 14.67 71.50
N VAL A 1170 31.15 15.93 71.08
CA VAL A 1170 31.09 17.07 71.99
C VAL A 1170 29.79 17.81 71.73
N GLU A 1171 28.96 17.96 72.75
CA GLU A 1171 27.68 18.66 72.68
C GLU A 1171 27.62 19.77 73.74
N ALA A 1172 27.16 20.96 73.34
CA ALA A 1172 26.91 22.05 74.26
C ALA A 1172 25.51 22.62 74.02
N GLY A 1173 24.84 22.98 75.10
CA GLY A 1173 23.47 23.48 75.02
C GLY A 1173 23.03 24.26 76.24
N ALA A 1174 21.83 24.81 76.13
CA ALA A 1174 21.15 25.49 77.21
C ALA A 1174 19.68 25.10 77.22
N SER A 1175 19.12 25.02 78.42
CA SER A 1175 17.69 24.77 78.64
C SER A 1175 17.13 25.88 79.52
N THR A 1176 15.92 26.37 79.24
CA THR A 1176 15.32 27.51 79.95
C THR A 1176 13.82 27.40 80.04
N GLN A 1177 13.25 27.88 81.14
CA GLN A 1177 11.82 28.15 81.24
C GLN A 1177 11.47 29.42 80.45
N LEU A 1178 10.62 29.29 79.44
CA LEU A 1178 10.04 30.43 78.75
C LEU A 1178 8.90 31.00 79.59
N THR A 1179 8.08 30.13 80.17
CA THR A 1179 7.03 30.43 81.16
C THR A 1179 7.11 29.40 82.30
N LYS A 1180 6.25 29.52 83.33
CA LYS A 1180 6.16 28.50 84.40
C LYS A 1180 5.70 27.12 83.91
N THR A 1181 5.08 27.05 82.73
CA THR A 1181 4.52 25.83 82.13
C THR A 1181 5.26 25.42 80.87
N VAL A 1182 6.07 26.28 80.25
CA VAL A 1182 6.78 25.99 78.99
C VAL A 1182 8.28 26.09 79.20
N ALA A 1183 9.00 25.01 78.88
CA ALA A 1183 10.45 24.93 78.83
C ALA A 1183 10.93 24.78 77.38
N PHE A 1184 12.12 25.31 77.11
CA PHE A 1184 12.83 25.21 75.83
C PHE A 1184 14.24 24.67 76.07
N PHE A 1185 14.78 23.94 75.10
CA PHE A 1185 16.23 23.71 75.01
C PHE A 1185 16.72 23.88 73.57
N GLY A 1186 18.01 24.20 73.46
CA GLY A 1186 18.77 24.12 72.22
C GLY A 1186 20.16 23.60 72.50
N SER A 1187 20.68 22.76 71.60
CA SER A 1187 22.06 22.28 71.61
C SER A 1187 22.66 22.22 70.21
N ALA A 1188 23.99 22.25 70.16
CA ALA A 1188 24.79 21.96 68.98
C ALA A 1188 25.82 20.88 69.35
N PHE A 1189 26.08 19.96 68.42
CA PHE A 1189 27.01 18.87 68.60
C PHE A 1189 27.94 18.71 67.40
N TYR A 1190 29.12 18.16 67.68
CA TYR A 1190 30.10 17.75 66.68
C TYR A 1190 30.55 16.33 67.00
N ASP A 1191 30.32 15.43 66.06
CA ASP A 1191 30.79 14.05 66.08
C ASP A 1191 32.01 13.90 65.18
N HIS A 1192 33.00 13.16 65.66
CA HIS A 1192 34.19 12.81 64.89
C HIS A 1192 34.55 11.35 65.11
N SER A 1193 34.78 10.61 64.02
CA SER A 1193 35.25 9.24 64.13
C SER A 1193 36.69 9.20 64.67
N ILE A 1194 36.91 8.40 65.72
CA ILE A 1194 38.19 8.26 66.41
C ILE A 1194 39.08 7.22 65.73
N ASP A 1195 38.48 6.14 65.21
CA ASP A 1195 39.18 5.02 64.58
C ASP A 1195 39.51 5.24 63.09
N ASN A 1196 38.84 6.19 62.42
CA ASN A 1196 39.01 6.46 60.98
C ASN A 1196 39.42 7.92 60.68
N GLY A 1197 39.20 8.86 61.60
CA GLY A 1197 39.73 10.24 61.56
C GLY A 1197 39.25 11.12 60.39
N ARG A 1198 38.33 10.64 59.54
CA ARG A 1198 37.87 11.35 58.32
C ARG A 1198 36.35 11.48 58.19
N SER A 1199 35.58 10.73 58.97
CA SER A 1199 34.13 10.91 59.09
C SER A 1199 33.82 11.91 60.19
N TYR A 1200 32.80 12.73 59.96
CA TYR A 1200 32.34 13.72 60.92
C TYR A 1200 30.86 13.99 60.71
N ALA A 1201 30.18 14.47 61.75
CA ALA A 1201 28.85 15.04 61.65
C ALA A 1201 28.78 16.31 62.51
N ILE A 1202 28.03 17.30 62.04
CA ILE A 1202 27.70 18.50 62.79
C ILE A 1202 26.19 18.67 62.77
N GLY A 1203 25.61 18.95 63.93
CA GLY A 1203 24.16 19.07 64.02
C GLY A 1203 23.70 19.91 65.20
N GLY A 1204 22.39 20.07 65.24
CA GLY A 1204 21.70 20.82 66.28
C GLY A 1204 20.36 20.19 66.62
N ARG A 1205 19.95 20.43 67.86
CA ARG A 1205 18.70 19.92 68.43
C ARG A 1205 17.99 21.06 69.13
N ALA A 1206 16.67 21.11 69.00
CA ALA A 1206 15.87 22.09 69.72
C ALA A 1206 14.52 21.48 70.07
N GLY A 1207 13.95 21.90 71.18
CA GLY A 1207 12.62 21.43 71.54
C GLY A 1207 11.97 22.21 72.67
N LEU A 1208 10.69 21.95 72.81
CA LEU A 1208 9.79 22.57 73.76
C LEU A 1208 9.12 21.48 74.59
N LYS A 1209 8.94 21.75 75.87
CA LYS A 1209 8.08 20.95 76.75
C LYS A 1209 7.06 21.86 77.39
N TRP A 1210 5.81 21.47 77.31
CA TRP A 1210 4.69 22.14 77.94
C TRP A 1210 4.09 21.21 78.99
N THR A 1211 4.00 21.68 80.23
CA THR A 1211 3.41 20.98 81.37
C THR A 1211 2.19 21.75 81.87
N TRP A 1212 1.10 21.04 82.20
CA TRP A 1212 -0.13 21.64 82.74
C TRP A 1212 -0.81 20.74 83.77
#